data_AF-A0AAW5IQJ8-F1
#
_entry.id   AF-A0AAW5IQJ8-F1
#
_cell.length_a   1.000
_cell.length_b   1.000
_cell.length_c   1.000
_cell.angle_alpha   90.00
_cell.angle_beta   90.00
_cell.angle_gamma   90.00
#
_symmetry.space_group_name_H-M   'P 1'
#
loop_
_entity.id
_entity.type
_entity.pdbx_description
1 polymer ?
#
loop_
_entity_poly.entity_id
_entity_poly.type
_entity_poly.pdbx_seq_one_letter_code
_entity_poly.pdbx_strand_id
1 'polypeptide(L)'
;MDKLNLYHELEQLLRMNSRYCMDDGRLLKNQIVEDALSIQPLLVKELLGNEKMKKVFFTDVEGVMVFDKIKFQRFVSDTQFLGGSYTMFKNKIGLANENGRFVSESREVVLSWPYKDCMLEGGQTKEDAKRNEVFWNETLAPDEVNRLTEPKVFSNFKRYDKEGEHQVDHLSDNDNLIIKGNNLLALHSLKKKYAGQVKLIYIDPPYYFRKKLSTDTFKYNSNFHLSTWLTFMRDRLECAKHLLAPSGTIWIHMGDEGMHYLKLVADQVFGINHFIGTLPRRTRNGKSDVPFNFSQDFDWLLVYTNVEESQAVMGRAVERKYYTTEDYPGKPWRLADLTKQTTAKERENSFFTMVDPKTGKEYPPSEKRTWCITKETFDSHYKRGYIVFPDDYDFLKITKPYSRKFKYEDEANGKLSSIISDCQIQQFLKSLLYDCKNEIGNNEINDLFGRDEFDYAKPENLIKIIMEAVTNEGDLVMDFFSGSGTTVAVAHKLGRKYIGCEQIDHQIELTVNRLNEVICGEQGGVSKSIGWQGGGSFVYCELSKANGKFADEIENAETTGQLMDIWNRMKATDYLNYKVDIKEVDANVADFEGLNLDDQKRFLIECLDKNLLYVPLSDIDSNEYGVTDEDKRLTREFYHKN
;
A
#
# COMPACT_ATOMS: atom_id res chain seq x y z
N MET A 1 -18.01 46.42 19.11
CA MET A 1 -18.52 47.54 18.29
C MET A 1 -17.43 48.53 17.85
N ASP A 2 -16.18 48.46 18.34
CA ASP A 2 -15.11 49.42 17.94
C ASP A 2 -14.39 49.18 16.61
N LYS A 3 -14.41 47.95 16.06
CA LYS A 3 -13.66 47.63 14.82
C LYS A 3 -14.18 48.39 13.59
N LEU A 4 -15.50 48.60 13.47
CA LEU A 4 -16.08 49.36 12.34
C LEU A 4 -15.61 50.83 12.32
N ASN A 5 -15.34 51.39 13.51
CA ASN A 5 -14.95 52.80 13.66
C ASN A 5 -13.49 53.02 13.22
N LEU A 6 -12.60 52.08 13.50
CA LEU A 6 -11.19 52.17 13.12
C LEU A 6 -10.97 52.00 11.61
N TYR A 7 -11.72 51.10 10.95
CA TYR A 7 -11.63 50.91 9.50
C TYR A 7 -12.04 52.16 8.73
N HIS A 8 -13.22 52.71 9.05
CA HIS A 8 -13.71 53.92 8.39
C HIS A 8 -12.77 55.11 8.59
N GLU A 9 -12.15 55.22 9.76
CA GLU A 9 -11.25 56.33 10.06
C GLU A 9 -9.90 56.21 9.34
N LEU A 10 -9.36 55.00 9.22
CA LEU A 10 -8.17 54.76 8.39
C LEU A 10 -8.49 54.98 6.91
N GLU A 11 -9.65 54.51 6.45
CA GLU A 11 -10.11 54.68 5.07
C GLU A 11 -10.25 56.17 4.72
N GLN A 12 -10.89 56.96 5.58
CA GLN A 12 -10.99 58.42 5.42
C GLN A 12 -9.62 59.08 5.39
N LEU A 13 -8.72 58.73 6.32
CA LEU A 13 -7.37 59.28 6.37
C LEU A 13 -6.61 59.04 5.06
N LEU A 14 -6.67 57.82 4.52
CA LEU A 14 -5.97 57.45 3.28
C LEU A 14 -6.65 58.04 2.03
N ARG A 15 -7.97 58.23 2.03
CA ARG A 15 -8.71 58.89 0.93
C ARG A 15 -8.34 60.36 0.75
N MET A 16 -7.90 61.02 1.82
CA MET A 16 -7.46 62.42 1.77
C MET A 16 -6.11 62.60 1.07
N ASN A 17 -5.39 61.52 0.78
CA ASN A 17 -4.09 61.55 0.13
C ASN A 17 -4.19 60.97 -1.30
N SER A 18 -3.90 61.82 -2.29
CA SER A 18 -3.92 61.44 -3.71
C SER A 18 -2.89 60.37 -4.09
N ARG A 19 -1.91 60.08 -3.22
CA ARG A 19 -0.99 58.93 -3.38
C ARG A 19 -1.68 57.59 -3.11
N TYR A 20 -2.68 57.58 -2.23
CA TYR A 20 -3.37 56.35 -1.80
C TYR A 20 -4.78 56.23 -2.35
N CYS A 21 -5.33 57.28 -2.98
CA CYS A 21 -6.67 57.30 -3.54
C CYS A 21 -6.67 57.86 -4.96
N MET A 22 -7.35 57.15 -5.87
CA MET A 22 -7.62 57.62 -7.23
C MET A 22 -8.76 58.66 -7.24
N ASP A 23 -8.88 59.42 -8.35
CA ASP A 23 -9.89 60.47 -8.52
C ASP A 23 -11.35 59.94 -8.45
N ASP A 24 -11.55 58.64 -8.66
CA ASP A 24 -12.84 57.95 -8.52
C ASP A 24 -13.16 57.50 -7.07
N GLY A 25 -12.27 57.82 -6.12
CA GLY A 25 -12.42 57.43 -4.72
C GLY A 25 -11.92 56.02 -4.41
N ARG A 26 -11.23 55.31 -5.32
CA ARG A 26 -10.72 53.97 -5.03
C ARG A 26 -9.35 54.00 -4.35
N LEU A 27 -9.20 53.28 -3.25
CA LEU A 27 -7.92 53.15 -2.55
C LEU A 27 -6.95 52.19 -3.27
N LEU A 28 -5.68 52.59 -3.35
CA LEU A 28 -4.59 51.85 -3.96
C LEU A 28 -3.91 50.90 -2.96
N LYS A 29 -4.50 49.72 -2.73
CA LYS A 29 -4.03 48.75 -1.74
C LYS A 29 -2.54 48.40 -1.87
N ASN A 30 -2.07 48.15 -3.10
CA ASN A 30 -0.67 47.77 -3.33
C ASN A 30 0.29 48.89 -2.91
N GLN A 31 -0.03 50.14 -3.26
CA GLN A 31 0.77 51.31 -2.89
C GLN A 31 0.82 51.51 -1.37
N ILE A 32 -0.31 51.34 -0.68
CA ILE A 32 -0.39 51.45 0.79
C ILE A 32 0.47 50.36 1.46
N VAL A 33 0.43 49.13 0.95
CA VAL A 33 1.21 48.00 1.50
C VAL A 33 2.71 48.18 1.24
N GLU A 34 3.10 48.63 0.04
CA GLU A 34 4.49 48.92 -0.32
C GLU A 34 5.07 50.08 0.52
N ASP A 35 4.30 51.15 0.69
CA ASP A 35 4.72 52.29 1.51
C ASP A 35 4.78 51.90 3.00
N ALA A 36 3.95 50.97 3.48
CA ALA A 36 4.08 50.41 4.82
C ALA A 36 5.32 49.50 4.98
N LEU A 37 5.66 48.68 3.96
CA LEU A 37 6.86 47.82 3.96
C LEU A 37 8.14 48.65 4.04
N SER A 38 8.18 49.72 3.25
CA SER A 38 9.31 50.64 3.14
C SER A 38 9.40 51.67 4.27
N ILE A 39 8.42 51.70 5.18
CA ILE A 39 8.30 52.70 6.26
C ILE A 39 8.36 54.11 5.67
N GLN A 40 7.53 54.33 4.65
CA GLN A 40 7.52 55.57 3.90
C GLN A 40 7.16 56.75 4.85
N PRO A 41 7.96 57.84 4.88
CA PRO A 41 7.80 58.92 5.87
C PRO A 41 6.43 59.65 5.87
N LEU A 42 5.81 59.83 4.71
CA LEU A 42 4.48 60.43 4.55
C LEU A 42 3.39 59.55 5.18
N LEU A 43 3.39 58.24 4.91
CA LEU A 43 2.44 57.29 5.52
C LEU A 43 2.58 57.28 7.03
N VAL A 44 3.80 57.17 7.53
CA VAL A 44 4.09 57.14 8.97
C VAL A 44 3.66 58.46 9.63
N LYS A 45 3.91 59.60 8.97
CA LYS A 45 3.47 60.92 9.45
C LYS A 45 1.95 61.04 9.53
N GLU A 46 1.22 60.57 8.53
CA GLU A 46 -0.25 60.61 8.51
C GLU A 46 -0.84 59.75 9.62
N LEU A 47 -0.30 58.53 9.81
CA LEU A 47 -0.73 57.64 10.88
C LEU A 47 -0.37 58.17 12.28
N LEU A 48 0.79 58.82 12.45
CA LEU A 48 1.18 59.48 13.70
C LEU A 48 0.29 60.69 14.02
N GLY A 49 -0.21 61.38 12.99
CA GLY A 49 -1.09 62.54 13.14
C GLY A 49 -2.51 62.21 13.57
N ASN A 50 -2.92 60.93 13.50
CA ASN A 50 -4.22 60.47 14.00
C ASN A 50 -4.04 59.71 15.32
N GLU A 51 -4.61 60.24 16.41
CA GLU A 51 -4.45 59.68 17.77
C GLU A 51 -4.90 58.21 17.90
N LYS A 52 -5.91 57.77 17.16
CA LYS A 52 -6.34 56.37 17.16
C LYS A 52 -5.38 55.48 16.37
N MET A 53 -4.93 55.91 15.19
CA MET A 53 -3.94 55.16 14.41
C MET A 53 -2.61 55.06 15.16
N LYS A 54 -2.19 56.14 15.80
CA LYS A 54 -1.03 56.19 16.69
C LYS A 54 -1.16 55.18 17.83
N LYS A 55 -2.30 55.15 18.54
CA LYS A 55 -2.53 54.20 19.64
C LYS A 55 -2.56 52.74 19.19
N VAL A 56 -3.01 52.46 17.96
CA VAL A 56 -3.20 51.09 17.47
C VAL A 56 -1.95 50.54 16.77
N PHE A 57 -1.29 51.33 15.94
CA PHE A 57 -0.22 50.87 15.05
C PHE A 57 1.18 51.31 15.49
N PHE A 58 1.31 51.99 16.63
CA PHE A 58 2.60 52.35 17.20
C PHE A 58 2.75 51.86 18.62
N THR A 59 3.99 51.57 18.99
CA THR A 59 4.38 51.20 20.36
C THR A 59 5.40 52.21 20.85
N ASP A 60 5.20 52.73 22.06
CA ASP A 60 6.20 53.58 22.72
C ASP A 60 7.32 52.69 23.27
N VAL A 61 8.55 52.99 22.86
CA VAL A 61 9.76 52.37 23.38
C VAL A 61 10.66 53.51 23.86
N GLU A 62 10.74 53.69 25.17
CA GLU A 62 11.55 54.73 25.82
C GLU A 62 11.28 56.16 25.29
N GLY A 63 10.01 56.49 25.02
CA GLY A 63 9.60 57.81 24.51
C GLY A 63 9.73 57.96 22.99
N VAL A 64 10.12 56.90 22.27
CA VAL A 64 10.15 56.86 20.80
C VAL A 64 9.01 56.00 20.28
N MET A 65 8.18 56.58 19.40
CA MET A 65 7.06 55.85 18.78
C MET A 65 7.56 54.99 17.63
N VAL A 66 7.50 53.66 17.80
CA VAL A 66 7.91 52.67 16.80
C VAL A 66 6.68 52.18 16.03
N PHE A 67 6.73 52.27 14.70
CA PHE A 67 5.65 51.82 13.82
C PHE A 67 5.63 50.28 13.69
N ASP A 68 4.53 49.66 14.09
CA ASP A 68 4.28 48.23 13.93
C ASP A 68 3.78 47.93 12.50
N LYS A 69 4.72 47.90 11.56
CA LYS A 69 4.44 47.65 10.14
C LYS A 69 3.76 46.31 9.89
N ILE A 70 4.05 45.29 10.72
CA ILE A 70 3.46 43.95 10.56
C ILE A 70 1.98 43.99 10.95
N LYS A 71 1.64 44.64 12.06
CA LYS A 71 0.25 44.83 12.50
C LYS A 71 -0.55 45.70 11.53
N PHE A 72 0.03 46.77 11.02
CA PHE A 72 -0.60 47.62 10.02
C PHE A 72 -0.86 46.87 8.70
N GLN A 73 0.12 46.09 8.21
CA GLN A 73 -0.05 45.28 7.01
C GLN A 73 -1.12 44.22 7.15
N ARG A 74 -1.16 43.53 8.30
CA ARG A 74 -2.23 42.57 8.60
C ARG A 74 -3.59 43.26 8.57
N PHE A 75 -3.69 44.48 9.10
CA PHE A 75 -4.93 45.26 9.12
C PHE A 75 -5.39 45.71 7.73
N VAL A 76 -4.52 46.28 6.90
CA VAL A 76 -4.85 46.72 5.53
C VAL A 76 -5.02 45.53 4.57
N SER A 77 -4.40 44.39 4.88
CA SER A 77 -4.56 43.16 4.12
C SER A 77 -5.84 42.41 4.48
N ASP A 78 -6.46 42.71 5.63
CA ASP A 78 -7.72 42.13 6.06
C ASP A 78 -8.82 42.38 5.02
N THR A 79 -9.49 41.30 4.63
CA THR A 79 -10.61 41.25 3.68
C THR A 79 -11.83 42.07 4.12
N GLN A 80 -11.91 42.51 5.39
CA GLN A 80 -12.91 43.48 5.87
C GLN A 80 -12.67 44.91 5.38
N PHE A 81 -11.43 45.27 5.03
CA PHE A 81 -11.09 46.63 4.57
C PHE A 81 -11.63 46.94 3.15
N LEU A 82 -11.89 45.92 2.32
CA LEU A 82 -12.37 46.09 0.93
C LEU A 82 -13.41 45.05 0.44
N GLY A 83 -14.02 44.26 1.35
CA GLY A 83 -15.16 43.39 1.04
C GLY A 83 -14.87 42.21 0.11
N GLY A 84 -14.48 41.05 0.67
CA GLY A 84 -14.46 39.79 -0.09
C GLY A 84 -13.95 38.57 0.69
N SER A 85 -14.87 37.63 0.94
CA SER A 85 -14.72 36.21 1.35
C SER A 85 -13.96 35.83 2.63
N TYR A 86 -14.66 35.10 3.49
CA TYR A 86 -14.25 34.59 4.79
C TYR A 86 -13.35 33.34 4.65
N THR A 87 -12.04 33.50 4.82
CA THR A 87 -11.08 32.59 5.49
C THR A 87 -9.65 33.15 5.33
N MET A 88 -8.80 33.01 6.34
CA MET A 88 -7.38 33.41 6.30
C MET A 88 -6.54 32.56 5.33
N PHE A 89 -7.07 31.42 4.89
CA PHE A 89 -6.39 30.46 4.05
C PHE A 89 -6.69 30.73 2.58
N LYS A 90 -5.65 30.71 1.73
CA LYS A 90 -5.82 30.59 0.26
C LYS A 90 -6.69 29.36 -0.03
N ASN A 91 -7.31 29.25 -1.22
CA ASN A 91 -8.15 28.12 -1.69
C ASN A 91 -7.43 26.74 -1.67
N LYS A 92 -6.97 26.29 -0.51
CA LYS A 92 -6.19 25.09 -0.25
C LYS A 92 -6.67 24.56 1.10
N ILE A 93 -7.21 23.36 1.08
CA ILE A 93 -7.65 22.66 2.29
C ILE A 93 -6.41 22.00 2.90
N GLY A 94 -6.20 22.16 4.21
CA GLY A 94 -5.08 21.53 4.90
C GLY A 94 -4.96 21.97 6.36
N LEU A 95 -4.17 21.23 7.12
CA LEU A 95 -3.76 21.64 8.46
C LEU A 95 -2.76 22.78 8.33
N ALA A 96 -2.89 23.82 9.14
CA ALA A 96 -1.94 24.93 9.20
C ALA A 96 -1.52 25.16 10.64
N ASN A 97 -0.28 25.62 10.83
CA ASN A 97 0.20 26.01 12.15
C ASN A 97 -0.45 27.35 12.58
N GLU A 98 -0.16 27.77 13.82
CA GLU A 98 -0.63 29.04 14.38
C GLU A 98 -0.25 30.29 13.56
N ASN A 99 0.77 30.17 12.70
CA ASN A 99 1.23 31.21 11.79
C ASN A 99 0.56 31.17 10.41
N GLY A 100 -0.45 30.31 10.21
CA GLY A 100 -1.19 30.18 8.96
C GLY A 100 -0.43 29.49 7.83
N ARG A 101 0.74 28.88 8.11
CA ARG A 101 1.49 28.08 7.13
C ARG A 101 0.95 26.66 7.12
N PHE A 102 0.66 26.13 5.94
CA PHE A 102 0.21 24.75 5.82
C PHE A 102 1.30 23.79 6.34
N VAL A 103 0.89 22.83 7.16
CA VAL A 103 1.73 21.75 7.67
C VAL A 103 2.36 20.97 6.50
N SER A 104 1.62 20.79 5.41
CA SER A 104 2.12 20.14 4.19
C SER A 104 3.21 20.93 3.45
N GLU A 105 3.37 22.22 3.74
CA GLU A 105 4.44 23.07 3.19
C GLU A 105 5.62 23.24 4.16
N SER A 106 5.46 22.79 5.41
CA SER A 106 6.53 22.81 6.39
C SER A 106 7.37 21.55 6.28
N ARG A 107 8.69 21.71 6.17
CA ARG A 107 9.66 20.62 6.36
C ARG A 107 9.87 20.28 7.85
N GLU A 108 9.13 20.91 8.75
CA GLU A 108 9.29 20.79 10.21
C GLU A 108 8.37 19.73 10.83
N VAL A 109 7.51 19.06 10.03
CA VAL A 109 6.58 18.04 10.54
C VAL A 109 6.91 16.68 9.93
N VAL A 110 7.24 15.73 10.79
CA VAL A 110 7.53 14.34 10.43
C VAL A 110 6.59 13.42 11.17
N LEU A 111 6.16 12.32 10.54
CA LEU A 111 5.54 11.22 11.28
C LEU A 111 6.60 10.69 12.25
N SER A 112 6.32 10.67 13.55
CA SER A 112 7.30 10.30 14.58
C SER A 112 6.72 9.24 15.49
N TRP A 113 7.49 8.18 15.74
CA TRP A 113 7.16 7.11 16.69
C TRP A 113 8.46 6.55 17.30
N PRO A 114 8.40 5.92 18.49
CA PRO A 114 9.55 5.24 19.08
C PRO A 114 10.22 4.25 18.11
N TYR A 115 11.55 4.25 18.05
CA TYR A 115 12.35 3.38 17.17
C TYR A 115 12.11 3.59 15.66
N LYS A 116 11.59 4.76 15.28
CA LYS A 116 11.47 5.13 13.85
C LYS A 116 12.83 5.15 13.15
N ASP A 117 13.90 5.55 13.80
CA ASP A 117 15.22 5.63 13.14
C ASP A 117 16.04 4.35 13.35
N CYS A 118 15.36 3.22 13.54
CA CYS A 118 15.98 1.92 13.76
C CYS A 118 15.43 0.87 12.80
N MET A 119 16.27 -0.07 12.38
CA MET A 119 15.86 -1.29 11.68
C MET A 119 15.59 -2.41 12.67
N LEU A 120 14.46 -3.12 12.49
CA LEU A 120 14.08 -4.24 13.34
C LEU A 120 14.55 -5.57 12.72
N GLU A 121 15.37 -6.30 13.46
CA GLU A 121 15.88 -7.60 13.02
C GLU A 121 14.77 -8.66 12.90
N GLY A 122 13.90 -8.78 13.92
CA GLY A 122 12.68 -9.60 13.91
C GLY A 122 12.83 -11.01 13.32
N GLY A 123 13.28 -11.99 14.12
CA GLY A 123 13.50 -13.37 13.65
C GLY A 123 12.82 -14.41 14.54
N GLN A 124 11.55 -14.70 14.26
CA GLN A 124 10.73 -15.69 14.96
C GLN A 124 10.59 -16.94 14.09
N THR A 125 10.97 -18.10 14.60
CA THR A 125 10.91 -19.40 13.87
C THR A 125 9.67 -20.22 14.21
N LYS A 126 9.07 -20.00 15.39
CA LYS A 126 7.85 -20.67 15.88
C LYS A 126 6.84 -19.65 16.40
N GLU A 127 5.54 -19.88 16.18
CA GLU A 127 4.46 -18.93 16.55
C GLU A 127 4.40 -18.60 18.05
N ASP A 128 4.85 -19.50 18.93
CA ASP A 128 4.85 -19.31 20.38
C ASP A 128 6.17 -18.82 20.98
N ALA A 129 7.22 -18.63 20.16
CA ALA A 129 8.53 -18.20 20.64
C ALA A 129 8.49 -16.75 21.19
N LYS A 130 8.91 -16.57 22.45
CA LYS A 130 9.02 -15.24 23.09
C LYS A 130 10.46 -14.72 22.93
N ARG A 131 10.68 -13.73 22.06
CA ARG A 131 11.99 -13.10 21.85
C ARG A 131 12.00 -11.62 22.23
N ASN A 132 13.11 -11.16 22.80
CA ASN A 132 13.41 -9.73 22.93
C ASN A 132 13.88 -9.19 21.58
N GLU A 133 13.10 -8.28 21.00
CA GLU A 133 13.39 -7.64 19.72
C GLU A 133 14.60 -6.71 19.80
N VAL A 134 15.41 -6.71 18.75
CA VAL A 134 16.61 -5.87 18.63
C VAL A 134 16.38 -4.80 17.58
N PHE A 135 16.56 -3.54 18.00
CA PHE A 135 16.45 -2.36 17.16
C PHE A 135 17.83 -1.77 16.93
N TRP A 136 18.30 -1.78 15.70
CA TRP A 136 19.57 -1.17 15.30
C TRP A 136 19.33 0.24 14.81
N ASN A 137 19.82 1.25 15.54
CA ASN A 137 19.69 2.63 15.09
C ASN A 137 20.57 2.88 13.86
N GLU A 138 19.98 3.43 12.80
CA GLU A 138 20.64 3.61 11.51
C GLU A 138 21.88 4.52 11.57
N THR A 139 21.89 5.48 12.49
CA THR A 139 23.01 6.43 12.66
C THR A 139 24.05 5.93 13.66
N LEU A 140 23.61 5.31 14.76
CA LEU A 140 24.49 4.90 15.85
C LEU A 140 25.10 3.50 15.65
N ALA A 141 24.47 2.66 14.83
CA ALA A 141 24.91 1.29 14.55
C ALA A 141 24.89 0.98 13.03
N PRO A 142 25.59 1.79 12.20
CA PRO A 142 25.55 1.64 10.74
C PRO A 142 26.14 0.29 10.29
N ASP A 143 27.17 -0.21 10.96
CA ASP A 143 27.80 -1.50 10.61
C ASP A 143 26.83 -2.67 10.80
N GLU A 144 26.04 -2.64 11.86
CA GLU A 144 25.03 -3.66 12.15
C GLU A 144 23.89 -3.63 11.13
N VAL A 145 23.44 -2.42 10.76
CA VAL A 145 22.44 -2.24 9.69
C VAL A 145 23.00 -2.69 8.34
N ASN A 146 24.25 -2.38 8.02
CA ASN A 146 24.89 -2.82 6.79
C ASN A 146 24.96 -4.36 6.72
N ARG A 147 25.37 -5.00 7.81
CA ARG A 147 25.44 -6.48 7.90
C ARG A 147 24.06 -7.11 7.77
N LEU A 148 23.04 -6.53 8.42
CA LEU A 148 21.66 -6.98 8.34
C LEU A 148 21.14 -6.89 6.89
N THR A 149 21.41 -5.78 6.21
CA THR A 149 20.91 -5.49 4.86
C THR A 149 21.77 -6.06 3.73
N GLU A 150 22.92 -6.65 4.04
CA GLU A 150 23.76 -7.33 3.06
C GLU A 150 23.05 -8.56 2.46
N PRO A 151 23.21 -8.87 1.16
CA PRO A 151 22.76 -10.13 0.59
C PRO A 151 23.27 -11.34 1.37
N LYS A 152 22.43 -12.36 1.54
CA LYS A 152 22.75 -13.57 2.30
C LYS A 152 23.04 -14.77 1.39
N VAL A 153 23.77 -15.75 1.91
CA VAL A 153 23.97 -17.04 1.23
C VAL A 153 22.68 -17.86 1.31
N PHE A 154 22.36 -18.57 0.23
CA PHE A 154 21.26 -19.54 0.21
C PHE A 154 21.81 -20.95 0.35
N SER A 155 21.04 -21.85 0.96
CA SER A 155 21.42 -23.25 1.13
C SER A 155 20.22 -24.19 1.03
N ASN A 156 20.48 -25.49 1.03
CA ASN A 156 19.44 -26.53 1.02
C ASN A 156 18.52 -26.40 -0.21
N PHE A 157 19.13 -26.20 -1.37
CA PHE A 157 18.42 -26.08 -2.64
C PHE A 157 17.75 -27.41 -3.00
N LYS A 158 16.46 -27.35 -3.31
CA LYS A 158 15.67 -28.51 -3.74
C LYS A 158 14.73 -28.10 -4.86
N ARG A 159 14.58 -28.94 -5.88
CA ARG A 159 13.59 -28.74 -6.95
C ARG A 159 12.41 -29.68 -6.73
N TYR A 160 11.20 -29.14 -6.84
CA TYR A 160 9.98 -29.91 -6.81
C TYR A 160 9.29 -29.82 -8.16
N ASP A 161 8.99 -30.98 -8.74
CA ASP A 161 8.23 -31.12 -9.97
C ASP A 161 7.29 -32.35 -9.88
N LYS A 162 6.73 -32.78 -11.01
CA LYS A 162 5.77 -33.90 -11.06
C LYS A 162 6.36 -35.25 -10.64
N GLU A 163 7.69 -35.40 -10.69
CA GLU A 163 8.40 -36.59 -10.26
C GLU A 163 8.78 -36.54 -8.77
N GLY A 164 8.59 -35.39 -8.11
CA GLY A 164 8.83 -35.21 -6.67
C GLY A 164 9.98 -34.24 -6.38
N GLU A 165 10.68 -34.50 -5.27
CA GLU A 165 11.83 -33.72 -4.81
C GLU A 165 13.14 -34.20 -5.46
N HIS A 166 13.93 -33.27 -6.00
CA HIS A 166 15.20 -33.52 -6.65
C HIS A 166 16.28 -32.53 -6.21
N GLN A 167 17.55 -32.91 -6.42
CA GLN A 167 18.68 -32.00 -6.28
C GLN A 167 18.70 -30.94 -7.39
N VAL A 168 19.32 -29.80 -7.11
CA VAL A 168 19.38 -28.67 -8.05
C VAL A 168 20.75 -28.61 -8.72
N ASP A 169 20.81 -29.00 -9.99
CA ASP A 169 22.05 -28.89 -10.75
C ASP A 169 22.37 -27.44 -11.16
N HIS A 170 21.34 -26.72 -11.61
CA HIS A 170 21.40 -25.36 -12.14
C HIS A 170 20.12 -24.57 -11.82
N LEU A 171 20.27 -23.24 -11.75
CA LEU A 171 19.17 -22.29 -11.55
C LEU A 171 18.85 -21.58 -12.88
N SER A 172 17.57 -21.44 -13.15
CA SER A 172 17.03 -20.71 -14.28
C SER A 172 16.41 -19.38 -13.83
N ASP A 173 16.46 -18.35 -14.68
CA ASP A 173 15.75 -17.09 -14.44
C ASP A 173 14.22 -17.22 -14.51
N ASN A 174 13.73 -18.38 -14.95
CA ASN A 174 12.32 -18.72 -14.96
C ASN A 174 11.91 -19.63 -13.80
N ASP A 175 12.84 -19.99 -12.90
CA ASP A 175 12.48 -20.77 -11.72
C ASP A 175 11.58 -19.97 -10.78
N ASN A 176 10.53 -20.64 -10.30
CA ASN A 176 9.74 -20.16 -9.19
C ASN A 176 10.46 -20.46 -7.88
N LEU A 177 10.43 -19.55 -6.92
CA LEU A 177 11.20 -19.69 -5.68
C LEU A 177 10.29 -19.75 -4.45
N ILE A 178 10.64 -20.64 -3.53
CA ILE A 178 10.10 -20.70 -2.17
C ILE A 178 11.27 -20.60 -1.21
N ILE A 179 11.35 -19.48 -0.48
CA ILE A 179 12.49 -19.12 0.36
C ILE A 179 12.11 -19.26 1.82
N LYS A 180 12.78 -20.16 2.53
CA LYS A 180 12.69 -20.23 3.98
C LYS A 180 13.65 -19.24 4.65
N GLY A 181 13.13 -18.39 5.50
CA GLY A 181 13.95 -17.50 6.34
C GLY A 181 13.30 -16.14 6.60
N ASN A 182 13.99 -15.31 7.36
CA ASN A 182 13.52 -13.97 7.69
C ASN A 182 13.27 -13.15 6.41
N ASN A 183 12.01 -12.73 6.23
CA ASN A 183 11.58 -12.04 5.03
C ASN A 183 12.28 -10.68 4.80
N LEU A 184 12.70 -9.95 5.83
CA LEU A 184 13.47 -8.71 5.63
C LEU A 184 14.81 -9.01 4.96
N LEU A 185 15.53 -10.02 5.45
CA LEU A 185 16.82 -10.45 4.91
C LEU A 185 16.69 -11.07 3.52
N ALA A 186 15.63 -11.85 3.30
CA ALA A 186 15.30 -12.39 2.00
C ALA A 186 15.01 -11.25 1.00
N LEU A 187 14.21 -10.25 1.36
CA LEU A 187 13.94 -9.08 0.51
C LEU A 187 15.22 -8.32 0.15
N HIS A 188 16.11 -8.07 1.11
CA HIS A 188 17.40 -7.44 0.85
C HIS A 188 18.29 -8.25 -0.10
N SER A 189 18.29 -9.58 0.05
CA SER A 189 19.00 -10.51 -0.83
C SER A 189 18.42 -10.50 -2.25
N LEU A 190 17.08 -10.56 -2.37
CA LEU A 190 16.35 -10.55 -3.64
C LEU A 190 16.55 -9.25 -4.43
N LYS A 191 16.74 -8.10 -3.77
CA LYS A 191 16.97 -6.80 -4.45
C LYS A 191 18.13 -6.85 -5.45
N LYS A 192 19.17 -7.64 -5.19
CA LYS A 192 20.33 -7.74 -6.10
C LYS A 192 19.95 -8.33 -7.46
N LYS A 193 18.98 -9.24 -7.52
CA LYS A 193 18.52 -9.89 -8.77
C LYS A 193 17.22 -9.31 -9.32
N TYR A 194 16.24 -9.01 -8.47
CA TYR A 194 14.84 -8.74 -8.85
C TYR A 194 14.39 -7.29 -8.67
N ALA A 195 15.30 -6.35 -8.37
CA ALA A 195 14.94 -4.92 -8.34
C ALA A 195 14.26 -4.50 -9.65
N GLY A 196 13.13 -3.80 -9.53
CA GLY A 196 12.36 -3.30 -10.67
C GLY A 196 11.69 -4.36 -11.54
N GLN A 197 11.44 -5.58 -11.03
CA GLN A 197 10.92 -6.70 -11.84
C GLN A 197 9.60 -7.29 -11.33
N VAL A 198 9.22 -7.03 -10.07
CA VAL A 198 8.02 -7.63 -9.48
C VAL A 198 6.77 -6.88 -9.92
N LYS A 199 5.86 -7.54 -10.63
CA LYS A 199 4.64 -6.92 -11.15
C LYS A 199 3.56 -6.78 -10.07
N LEU A 200 3.42 -7.79 -9.21
CA LEU A 200 2.48 -7.80 -8.11
C LEU A 200 3.19 -8.25 -6.84
N ILE A 201 3.05 -7.47 -5.78
CA ILE A 201 3.33 -7.89 -4.42
C ILE A 201 1.99 -8.01 -3.71
N TYR A 202 1.65 -9.19 -3.22
CA TYR A 202 0.52 -9.37 -2.31
C TYR A 202 1.07 -9.84 -0.97
N ILE A 203 0.64 -9.19 0.11
CA ILE A 203 1.05 -9.58 1.47
C ILE A 203 -0.13 -9.60 2.42
N ASP A 204 -0.13 -10.61 3.28
CA ASP A 204 -1.04 -10.78 4.41
C ASP A 204 -0.23 -10.77 5.71
N PRO A 205 0.35 -9.61 6.09
CA PRO A 205 1.23 -9.50 7.25
C PRO A 205 0.45 -9.74 8.55
N PRO A 206 1.12 -10.01 9.68
CA PRO A 206 0.44 -10.15 10.96
C PRO A 206 -0.33 -8.89 11.36
N TYR A 207 -1.55 -9.06 11.84
CA TYR A 207 -2.46 -7.95 12.15
C TYR A 207 -2.05 -7.28 13.47
N TYR A 208 -2.17 -5.96 13.51
CA TYR A 208 -2.08 -5.22 14.76
C TYR A 208 -3.43 -5.27 15.50
N PHE A 209 -3.38 -5.66 16.77
CA PHE A 209 -4.51 -5.63 17.68
C PHE A 209 -4.17 -4.80 18.92
N ARG A 210 -5.09 -3.92 19.32
CA ARG A 210 -5.00 -3.05 20.51
C ARG A 210 -5.06 -3.86 21.80
N LYS A 211 -5.80 -4.97 21.78
CA LYS A 211 -5.87 -5.93 22.87
C LYS A 211 -5.04 -7.15 22.50
N LYS A 212 -4.32 -7.70 23.48
CA LYS A 212 -3.62 -8.98 23.31
C LYS A 212 -4.64 -10.09 23.07
N LEU A 213 -4.59 -10.72 21.91
CA LEU A 213 -5.36 -11.92 21.58
C LEU A 213 -4.45 -13.15 21.60
N SER A 214 -5.04 -14.33 21.78
CA SER A 214 -4.28 -15.60 21.70
C SER A 214 -3.71 -15.84 20.29
N THR A 215 -4.37 -15.29 19.28
CA THR A 215 -4.00 -15.33 17.85
C THR A 215 -2.98 -14.28 17.45
N ASP A 216 -2.51 -13.43 18.37
CA ASP A 216 -1.50 -12.43 18.04
C ASP A 216 -0.16 -13.12 17.78
N THR A 217 0.33 -13.03 16.54
CA THR A 217 1.70 -13.45 16.20
C THR A 217 2.72 -12.65 17.02
N PHE A 218 2.40 -11.40 17.33
CA PHE A 218 3.26 -10.47 18.06
C PHE A 218 2.88 -10.41 19.55
N LYS A 219 3.23 -11.44 20.33
CA LYS A 219 3.07 -11.47 21.80
C LYS A 219 4.13 -10.62 22.52
N TYR A 220 4.33 -9.36 22.11
CA TYR A 220 5.41 -8.51 22.63
C TYR A 220 5.19 -7.94 24.04
N ASN A 221 6.31 -7.46 24.59
CA ASN A 221 6.41 -6.65 25.80
C ASN A 221 5.47 -5.43 25.75
N SER A 222 4.77 -5.14 26.84
CA SER A 222 3.53 -4.36 26.91
C SER A 222 3.61 -2.87 26.55
N ASN A 223 4.80 -2.30 26.32
CA ASN A 223 4.96 -0.84 26.31
C ASN A 223 5.09 -0.20 24.91
N PHE A 224 5.45 -0.93 23.85
CA PHE A 224 5.72 -0.34 22.51
C PHE A 224 5.16 -1.15 21.32
N HIS A 225 4.11 -1.94 21.55
CA HIS A 225 3.57 -2.90 20.57
C HIS A 225 3.26 -2.28 19.18
N LEU A 226 2.62 -1.11 19.13
CA LEU A 226 2.34 -0.41 17.87
C LEU A 226 3.63 0.07 17.19
N SER A 227 4.58 0.60 17.95
CA SER A 227 5.83 1.15 17.41
C SER A 227 6.68 0.05 16.78
N THR A 228 6.82 -1.09 17.46
CA THR A 228 7.48 -2.29 16.93
C THR A 228 6.83 -2.73 15.63
N TRP A 229 5.50 -2.83 15.59
CA TRP A 229 4.76 -3.24 14.40
C TRP A 229 4.93 -2.28 13.23
N LEU A 230 4.93 -0.96 13.48
CA LEU A 230 5.13 0.04 12.43
C LEU A 230 6.55 0.00 11.86
N THR A 231 7.57 -0.15 12.70
CA THR A 231 8.96 -0.32 12.26
C THR A 231 9.12 -1.62 11.45
N PHE A 232 8.57 -2.74 11.97
CA PHE A 232 8.54 -4.03 11.27
C PHE A 232 7.97 -3.92 9.85
N MET A 233 6.83 -3.23 9.71
CA MET A 233 6.17 -3.04 8.41
C MET A 233 6.94 -2.07 7.52
N ARG A 234 7.42 -0.94 8.06
CA ARG A 234 8.15 0.07 7.28
C ARG A 234 9.36 -0.54 6.57
N ASP A 235 10.22 -1.24 7.29
CA ASP A 235 11.48 -1.80 6.76
C ASP A 235 11.25 -2.71 5.54
N ARG A 236 10.16 -3.49 5.60
CA ARG A 236 9.74 -4.40 4.53
C ARG A 236 9.13 -3.66 3.35
N LEU A 237 8.27 -2.67 3.62
CA LEU A 237 7.65 -1.85 2.57
C LEU A 237 8.68 -1.04 1.79
N GLU A 238 9.71 -0.53 2.45
CA GLU A 238 10.82 0.17 1.80
C GLU A 238 11.56 -0.75 0.83
N CYS A 239 11.85 -1.99 1.22
CA CYS A 239 12.42 -2.98 0.32
C CYS A 239 11.48 -3.33 -0.84
N ALA A 240 10.20 -3.57 -0.55
CA ALA A 240 9.19 -3.91 -1.53
C ALA A 240 9.07 -2.84 -2.62
N LYS A 241 9.15 -1.56 -2.27
CA LYS A 241 9.13 -0.43 -3.23
C LYS A 241 10.22 -0.55 -4.30
N HIS A 242 11.42 -0.99 -3.92
CA HIS A 242 12.55 -1.16 -4.86
C HIS A 242 12.41 -2.39 -5.77
N LEU A 243 11.61 -3.38 -5.36
CA LEU A 243 11.38 -4.61 -6.12
C LEU A 243 10.29 -4.43 -7.19
N LEU A 244 9.37 -3.48 -7.01
CA LEU A 244 8.27 -3.23 -7.95
C LEU A 244 8.77 -2.85 -9.35
N ALA A 245 8.31 -3.57 -10.36
CA ALA A 245 8.44 -3.20 -11.77
C ALA A 245 7.67 -1.92 -12.10
N PRO A 246 7.98 -1.20 -13.20
CA PRO A 246 7.16 -0.09 -13.65
C PRO A 246 5.68 -0.49 -13.80
N SER A 247 4.79 0.33 -13.22
CA SER A 247 3.36 0.04 -13.10
C SER A 247 3.05 -1.23 -12.29
N GLY A 248 3.97 -1.67 -11.42
CA GLY A 248 3.76 -2.76 -10.48
C GLY A 248 2.97 -2.29 -9.26
N THR A 249 2.18 -3.18 -8.67
CA THR A 249 1.31 -2.85 -7.54
C THR A 249 1.62 -3.68 -6.31
N ILE A 250 1.52 -3.07 -5.13
CA ILE A 250 1.53 -3.77 -3.84
C ILE A 250 0.13 -3.72 -3.21
N TRP A 251 -0.33 -4.87 -2.73
CA TRP A 251 -1.62 -5.08 -2.09
C TRP A 251 -1.38 -5.61 -0.68
N ILE A 252 -1.78 -4.83 0.32
CA ILE A 252 -1.51 -5.12 1.74
C ILE A 252 -2.84 -5.41 2.43
N HIS A 253 -3.03 -6.64 2.88
CA HIS A 253 -4.25 -7.09 3.55
C HIS A 253 -4.20 -6.81 5.05
N MET A 254 -5.18 -6.09 5.61
CA MET A 254 -5.20 -5.70 7.02
C MET A 254 -6.60 -5.60 7.65
N GLY A 255 -6.64 -5.78 8.97
CA GLY A 255 -7.78 -5.41 9.82
C GLY A 255 -7.89 -3.90 10.05
N ASP A 256 -9.02 -3.48 10.62
CA ASP A 256 -9.37 -2.08 10.90
C ASP A 256 -8.44 -1.40 11.90
N GLU A 257 -7.95 -2.12 12.92
CA GLU A 257 -7.16 -1.53 14.00
C GLU A 257 -5.77 -1.04 13.55
N GLY A 258 -5.12 -1.75 12.62
CA GLY A 258 -3.78 -1.43 12.12
C GLY A 258 -3.75 -0.62 10.82
N MET A 259 -4.80 -0.71 9.99
CA MET A 259 -4.81 -0.18 8.62
C MET A 259 -4.47 1.33 8.56
N HIS A 260 -5.04 2.14 9.44
CA HIS A 260 -4.84 3.60 9.39
C HIS A 260 -3.41 4.02 9.70
N TYR A 261 -2.76 3.35 10.65
CA TYR A 261 -1.35 3.61 10.97
C TYR A 261 -0.44 3.13 9.84
N LEU A 262 -0.73 1.94 9.29
CA LEU A 262 0.00 1.42 8.15
C LEU A 262 -0.16 2.29 6.90
N LYS A 263 -1.34 2.86 6.68
CA LYS A 263 -1.59 3.82 5.59
C LYS A 263 -0.63 5.00 5.66
N LEU A 264 -0.42 5.57 6.85
CA LEU A 264 0.49 6.69 7.02
C LEU A 264 1.95 6.30 6.76
N VAL A 265 2.36 5.11 7.20
CA VAL A 265 3.69 4.56 6.90
C VAL A 265 3.85 4.31 5.40
N ALA A 266 2.86 3.69 4.76
CA ALA A 266 2.87 3.43 3.32
C ALA A 266 2.86 4.73 2.49
N ASP A 267 2.14 5.77 2.92
CA ASP A 267 2.20 7.10 2.32
C ASP A 267 3.60 7.71 2.40
N GLN A 268 4.30 7.52 3.52
CA GLN A 268 5.67 7.98 3.67
C GLN A 268 6.63 7.20 2.75
N VAL A 269 6.46 5.87 2.65
CA VAL A 269 7.34 4.99 1.86
C VAL A 269 7.10 5.18 0.36
N PHE A 270 5.87 4.99 -0.11
CA PHE A 270 5.54 5.03 -1.53
C PHE A 270 5.37 6.47 -2.03
N GLY A 271 4.75 7.34 -1.23
CA GLY A 271 4.32 8.67 -1.60
C GLY A 271 2.80 8.71 -1.80
N ILE A 272 2.15 9.78 -1.32
CA ILE A 272 0.68 9.91 -1.33
C ILE A 272 0.08 9.86 -2.75
N ASN A 273 0.81 10.31 -3.77
CA ASN A 273 0.37 10.30 -5.17
C ASN A 273 0.42 8.91 -5.81
N HIS A 274 1.02 7.93 -5.13
CA HIS A 274 1.08 6.54 -5.56
C HIS A 274 0.07 5.64 -4.85
N PHE A 275 -0.80 6.23 -4.03
CA PHE A 275 -1.92 5.53 -3.41
C PHE A 275 -3.03 5.30 -4.43
N ILE A 276 -3.39 4.03 -4.66
CA ILE A 276 -4.46 3.66 -5.60
C ILE A 276 -5.82 3.67 -4.90
N GLY A 277 -5.90 3.08 -3.72
CA GLY A 277 -7.17 2.97 -3.01
C GLY A 277 -7.17 1.99 -1.85
N THR A 278 -8.27 2.02 -1.11
CA THR A 278 -8.59 1.07 -0.04
C THR A 278 -9.85 0.31 -0.45
N LEU A 279 -9.77 -1.02 -0.47
CA LEU A 279 -10.84 -1.88 -0.94
C LEU A 279 -11.34 -2.77 0.21
N PRO A 280 -12.66 -2.80 0.50
CA PRO A 280 -13.19 -3.67 1.53
C PRO A 280 -13.36 -5.09 0.98
N ARG A 281 -12.99 -6.08 1.79
CA ARG A 281 -13.36 -7.48 1.60
C ARG A 281 -14.27 -7.91 2.74
N ARG A 282 -15.36 -8.60 2.40
CA ARG A 282 -16.29 -9.11 3.42
C ARG A 282 -15.78 -10.45 3.94
N THR A 283 -15.55 -10.52 5.24
CA THR A 283 -15.01 -11.71 5.92
C THR A 283 -16.10 -12.74 6.26
N ARG A 284 -17.31 -12.29 6.60
CA ARG A 284 -18.42 -13.13 7.11
C ARG A 284 -19.83 -12.56 6.83
N ASN A 285 -20.87 -13.34 7.11
CA ASN A 285 -22.29 -12.97 6.88
C ASN A 285 -22.97 -12.25 8.06
N GLY A 286 -22.23 -11.47 8.86
CA GLY A 286 -22.77 -10.79 10.04
C GLY A 286 -22.84 -11.65 11.29
N LYS A 287 -22.64 -11.02 12.45
CA LYS A 287 -22.81 -11.60 13.78
C LYS A 287 -23.79 -10.73 14.60
N SER A 288 -24.71 -11.38 15.31
CA SER A 288 -25.73 -10.74 16.15
C SER A 288 -25.20 -10.26 17.50
N ASP A 289 -24.18 -10.93 18.04
CA ASP A 289 -23.52 -10.58 19.30
C ASP A 289 -22.22 -9.81 19.03
N VAL A 290 -22.34 -8.48 18.88
CA VAL A 290 -21.26 -7.58 18.49
C VAL A 290 -21.28 -6.28 19.29
N PRO A 291 -20.10 -5.70 19.58
CA PRO A 291 -20.01 -4.38 20.21
C PRO A 291 -20.79 -3.31 19.42
N PHE A 292 -21.39 -2.37 20.15
CA PHE A 292 -22.13 -1.24 19.58
C PHE A 292 -23.32 -1.62 18.68
N ASN A 293 -23.77 -2.88 18.70
CA ASN A 293 -24.78 -3.42 17.77
C ASN A 293 -24.41 -3.21 16.28
N PHE A 294 -23.11 -3.11 15.97
CA PHE A 294 -22.62 -2.90 14.62
C PHE A 294 -21.56 -3.96 14.29
N SER A 295 -21.90 -4.88 13.37
CA SER A 295 -21.02 -5.97 12.97
C SER A 295 -19.86 -5.46 12.13
N GLN A 296 -18.63 -5.68 12.60
CA GLN A 296 -17.41 -5.44 11.83
C GLN A 296 -17.10 -6.70 11.00
N ASP A 297 -17.70 -6.75 9.81
CA ASP A 297 -17.61 -7.91 8.90
C ASP A 297 -16.55 -7.74 7.81
N PHE A 298 -15.71 -6.71 7.89
CA PHE A 298 -14.78 -6.35 6.83
C PHE A 298 -13.33 -6.37 7.30
N ASP A 299 -12.45 -6.75 6.38
CA ASP A 299 -11.06 -6.35 6.36
C ASP A 299 -10.76 -5.61 5.06
N TRP A 300 -9.53 -5.14 4.94
CA TRP A 300 -9.18 -4.08 4.01
C TRP A 300 -7.94 -4.46 3.20
N LEU A 301 -7.98 -4.14 1.92
CA LEU A 301 -6.83 -4.19 1.03
C LEU A 301 -6.36 -2.75 0.79
N LEU A 302 -5.14 -2.47 1.18
CA LEU A 302 -4.47 -1.20 0.95
C LEU A 302 -3.57 -1.31 -0.28
N VAL A 303 -3.81 -0.47 -1.29
CA VAL A 303 -3.18 -0.62 -2.62
C VAL A 303 -2.32 0.58 -3.00
N TYR A 304 -1.06 0.31 -3.37
CA TYR A 304 -0.09 1.30 -3.86
C TYR A 304 0.59 0.83 -5.15
N THR A 305 1.22 1.79 -5.84
CA THR A 305 2.03 1.56 -7.03
C THR A 305 3.36 2.31 -6.94
N ASN A 306 4.18 2.22 -7.99
CA ASN A 306 5.40 3.01 -8.17
C ASN A 306 5.33 3.99 -9.35
N VAL A 307 4.13 4.19 -9.94
CA VAL A 307 3.90 5.15 -11.03
C VAL A 307 2.90 6.22 -10.64
N GLU A 308 2.89 7.31 -11.40
CA GLU A 308 1.98 8.44 -11.18
C GLU A 308 0.54 8.12 -11.60
N GLU A 309 -0.44 8.88 -11.08
CA GLU A 309 -1.87 8.73 -11.38
C GLU A 309 -2.20 8.76 -12.89
N SER A 310 -1.36 9.41 -13.70
CA SER A 310 -1.52 9.48 -15.16
C SER A 310 -1.22 8.17 -15.90
N GLN A 311 -0.59 7.19 -15.24
CA GLN A 311 -0.14 5.93 -15.84
C GLN A 311 -1.07 4.78 -15.46
N ALA A 312 -1.38 3.92 -16.44
CA ALA A 312 -2.21 2.75 -16.18
C ALA A 312 -1.44 1.69 -15.39
N VAL A 313 -2.05 1.22 -14.30
CA VAL A 313 -1.54 0.13 -13.44
C VAL A 313 -2.36 -1.15 -13.59
N MET A 314 -3.65 -1.02 -13.93
CA MET A 314 -4.55 -2.14 -14.24
C MET A 314 -4.83 -2.15 -15.73
N GLY A 315 -4.48 -3.24 -16.42
CA GLY A 315 -4.85 -3.48 -17.80
C GLY A 315 -6.00 -4.49 -17.82
N ARG A 316 -7.13 -4.16 -18.45
CA ARG A 316 -8.21 -5.15 -18.62
C ARG A 316 -8.73 -5.15 -20.04
N ALA A 317 -8.73 -6.33 -20.65
CA ALA A 317 -9.48 -6.60 -21.86
C ALA A 317 -10.98 -6.51 -21.54
N VAL A 318 -11.75 -5.85 -22.40
CA VAL A 318 -13.20 -5.73 -22.26
C VAL A 318 -13.85 -6.61 -23.32
N GLU A 319 -14.54 -7.67 -22.90
CA GLU A 319 -15.53 -8.33 -23.75
C GLU A 319 -16.84 -7.53 -23.70
N ARG A 320 -17.04 -6.68 -24.71
CA ARG A 320 -18.32 -6.00 -24.90
C ARG A 320 -19.33 -7.01 -25.47
N LYS A 321 -20.52 -7.09 -24.87
CA LYS A 321 -21.64 -7.84 -25.48
C LYS A 321 -22.20 -7.05 -26.66
N TYR A 322 -22.23 -7.68 -27.82
CA TYR A 322 -22.80 -7.12 -29.05
C TYR A 322 -24.04 -7.92 -29.45
N TYR A 323 -25.07 -7.22 -29.91
CA TYR A 323 -26.26 -7.75 -30.55
C TYR A 323 -26.03 -7.88 -32.05
N THR A 324 -26.63 -8.89 -32.66
CA THR A 324 -26.73 -9.03 -34.11
C THR A 324 -28.21 -9.02 -34.47
N THR A 325 -28.59 -8.18 -35.42
CA THR A 325 -29.99 -7.95 -35.83
C THR A 325 -30.11 -7.94 -37.35
N GLU A 326 -31.28 -8.32 -37.86
CA GLU A 326 -31.52 -8.47 -39.31
C GLU A 326 -31.40 -7.16 -40.09
N ASP A 327 -31.70 -6.03 -39.45
CA ASP A 327 -31.58 -4.70 -40.03
C ASP A 327 -30.12 -4.21 -40.19
N TYR A 328 -29.17 -4.89 -39.55
CA TYR A 328 -27.73 -4.64 -39.68
C TYR A 328 -26.95 -5.96 -39.83
N PRO A 329 -27.12 -6.69 -40.95
CA PRO A 329 -26.53 -8.01 -41.13
C PRO A 329 -25.00 -7.92 -41.16
N GLY A 330 -24.34 -8.80 -40.40
CA GLY A 330 -22.88 -8.84 -40.28
C GLY A 330 -22.26 -7.63 -39.57
N LYS A 331 -23.07 -6.75 -38.95
CA LYS A 331 -22.59 -5.57 -38.22
C LYS A 331 -23.05 -5.61 -36.76
N PRO A 332 -22.36 -6.39 -35.89
CA PRO A 332 -22.69 -6.44 -34.48
C PRO A 332 -22.60 -5.06 -33.83
N TRP A 333 -23.51 -4.77 -32.90
CA TRP A 333 -23.59 -3.45 -32.26
C TRP A 333 -24.01 -3.55 -30.79
N ARG A 334 -23.75 -2.51 -30.01
CA ARG A 334 -24.13 -2.42 -28.59
C ARG A 334 -24.84 -1.11 -28.29
N LEU A 335 -25.49 -1.05 -27.13
CA LEU A 335 -26.06 0.19 -26.60
C LEU A 335 -24.98 1.03 -25.89
N ALA A 336 -25.11 2.34 -25.97
CA ALA A 336 -24.35 3.33 -25.21
C ALA A 336 -25.29 4.45 -24.73
N ASP A 337 -25.00 5.07 -23.58
CA ASP A 337 -25.83 6.15 -23.04
C ASP A 337 -25.90 7.31 -24.04
N LEU A 338 -27.13 7.69 -24.40
CA LEU A 338 -27.41 8.83 -25.28
C LEU A 338 -27.54 10.14 -24.50
N THR A 339 -27.34 10.12 -23.17
CA THR A 339 -27.39 11.31 -22.31
C THR A 339 -26.01 11.72 -21.82
N LYS A 340 -25.84 13.03 -21.55
CA LYS A 340 -24.63 13.62 -20.98
C LYS A 340 -24.99 14.39 -19.71
N GLN A 341 -24.07 14.44 -18.74
CA GLN A 341 -24.23 15.21 -17.50
C GLN A 341 -24.01 16.71 -17.76
N THR A 342 -24.92 17.30 -18.51
CA THR A 342 -24.99 18.73 -18.81
C THR A 342 -26.42 19.20 -18.61
N THR A 343 -26.59 20.37 -18.00
CA THR A 343 -27.91 20.96 -17.72
C THR A 343 -28.55 21.53 -18.98
N ALA A 344 -29.86 21.75 -18.93
CA ALA A 344 -30.61 22.39 -20.03
C ALA A 344 -30.02 23.76 -20.43
N LYS A 345 -29.59 24.57 -19.45
CA LYS A 345 -29.00 25.90 -19.68
C LYS A 345 -27.64 25.85 -20.35
N GLU A 346 -26.82 24.85 -20.03
CA GLU A 346 -25.48 24.72 -20.62
C GLU A 346 -25.52 24.24 -22.07
N ARG A 347 -26.62 23.56 -22.47
CA ARG A 347 -26.73 22.93 -23.79
C ARG A 347 -28.17 22.89 -24.29
N GLU A 348 -28.74 24.07 -24.50
CA GLU A 348 -30.14 24.26 -24.91
C GLU A 348 -30.50 23.48 -26.19
N ASN A 349 -29.60 23.46 -27.17
CA ASN A 349 -29.80 22.75 -28.44
C ASN A 349 -29.86 21.20 -28.32
N SER A 350 -29.46 20.65 -27.17
CA SER A 350 -29.58 19.23 -26.83
C SER A 350 -30.68 18.94 -25.80
N PHE A 351 -31.40 19.96 -25.36
CA PHE A 351 -32.57 19.85 -24.48
C PHE A 351 -33.85 19.88 -25.33
N PHE A 352 -34.18 18.76 -25.95
CA PHE A 352 -35.39 18.61 -26.76
C PHE A 352 -36.05 17.26 -26.50
N THR A 353 -37.39 17.21 -26.56
CA THR A 353 -38.14 15.94 -26.52
C THR A 353 -37.86 15.14 -27.77
N MET A 354 -37.36 13.92 -27.60
CA MET A 354 -37.12 13.02 -28.71
C MET A 354 -38.41 12.25 -29.00
N VAL A 355 -38.88 12.30 -30.24
CA VAL A 355 -40.08 11.59 -30.67
C VAL A 355 -39.65 10.39 -31.50
N ASP A 356 -40.13 9.20 -31.15
CA ASP A 356 -39.90 7.99 -31.94
C ASP A 356 -40.65 8.09 -33.28
N PRO A 357 -39.96 8.12 -34.43
CA PRO A 357 -40.62 8.22 -35.74
C PRO A 357 -41.50 7.02 -36.10
N LYS A 358 -41.32 5.85 -35.46
CA LYS A 358 -42.13 4.65 -35.71
C LYS A 358 -43.42 4.61 -34.89
N THR A 359 -43.33 4.93 -33.60
CA THR A 359 -44.44 4.78 -32.65
C THR A 359 -45.10 6.09 -32.26
N GLY A 360 -44.44 7.23 -32.50
CA GLY A 360 -44.88 8.55 -32.04
C GLY A 360 -44.69 8.79 -30.54
N LYS A 361 -44.09 7.85 -29.79
CA LYS A 361 -43.85 8.02 -28.35
C LYS A 361 -42.81 9.11 -28.08
N GLU A 362 -43.04 9.89 -27.03
CA GLU A 362 -42.19 11.02 -26.64
C GLU A 362 -41.27 10.68 -25.47
N TYR A 363 -40.02 11.13 -25.55
CA TYR A 363 -38.98 10.93 -24.56
C TYR A 363 -38.33 12.26 -24.20
N PRO A 364 -38.77 12.92 -23.10
CA PRO A 364 -38.18 14.18 -22.66
C PRO A 364 -36.81 13.97 -21.99
N PRO A 365 -35.85 14.88 -22.17
CA PRO A 365 -34.59 14.88 -21.42
C PRO A 365 -34.83 15.34 -19.97
N SER A 366 -33.84 15.10 -19.10
CA SER A 366 -33.86 15.63 -17.73
C SER A 366 -33.23 17.02 -17.70
N GLU A 367 -33.72 17.93 -16.84
CA GLU A 367 -33.11 19.26 -16.65
C GLU A 367 -31.62 19.19 -16.27
N LYS A 368 -31.19 18.09 -15.65
CA LYS A 368 -29.81 17.84 -15.21
C LYS A 368 -28.98 16.98 -16.17
N ARG A 369 -29.60 16.40 -17.21
CA ARG A 369 -28.94 15.56 -18.22
C ARG A 369 -29.60 15.73 -19.59
N THR A 370 -28.89 16.41 -20.50
CA THR A 370 -29.30 16.61 -21.90
C THR A 370 -28.83 15.46 -22.82
N TRP A 371 -29.34 15.40 -24.05
CA TRP A 371 -28.92 14.41 -25.04
C TRP A 371 -27.49 14.66 -25.54
N CYS A 372 -26.78 13.61 -25.93
CA CYS A 372 -25.46 13.70 -26.56
C CYS A 372 -25.52 14.32 -27.98
N ILE A 373 -26.71 14.29 -28.59
CA ILE A 373 -27.01 14.85 -29.91
C ILE A 373 -27.83 16.14 -29.79
N THR A 374 -27.88 16.93 -30.85
CA THR A 374 -28.70 18.15 -30.93
C THR A 374 -30.00 17.89 -31.69
N LYS A 375 -30.99 18.77 -31.52
CA LYS A 375 -32.26 18.70 -32.27
C LYS A 375 -32.02 18.66 -33.79
N GLU A 376 -31.08 19.45 -34.28
CA GLU A 376 -30.71 19.52 -35.70
C GLU A 376 -30.03 18.25 -36.22
N THR A 377 -29.27 17.57 -35.37
CA THR A 377 -28.50 16.37 -35.77
C THR A 377 -29.28 15.08 -35.57
N PHE A 378 -30.46 15.12 -34.93
CA PHE A 378 -31.30 13.97 -34.63
C PHE A 378 -31.61 13.16 -35.89
N ASP A 379 -32.19 13.78 -36.93
CA ASP A 379 -32.62 13.07 -38.13
C ASP A 379 -31.48 12.35 -38.84
N SER A 380 -30.29 12.99 -38.88
CA SER A 380 -29.09 12.39 -39.46
C SER A 380 -28.63 11.16 -38.68
N HIS A 381 -28.60 11.24 -37.35
CA HIS A 381 -28.21 10.12 -36.50
C HIS A 381 -29.24 8.98 -36.55
N TYR A 382 -30.54 9.30 -36.57
CA TYR A 382 -31.60 8.31 -36.69
C TYR A 382 -31.52 7.56 -38.02
N LYS A 383 -31.43 8.28 -39.15
CA LYS A 383 -31.33 7.69 -40.50
C LYS A 383 -30.07 6.83 -40.68
N ARG A 384 -28.96 7.19 -40.02
CA ARG A 384 -27.72 6.41 -40.01
C ARG A 384 -27.76 5.23 -39.03
N GLY A 385 -28.86 5.04 -38.30
CA GLY A 385 -29.02 3.91 -37.38
C GLY A 385 -28.27 4.07 -36.06
N TYR A 386 -27.95 5.29 -35.61
CA TYR A 386 -27.24 5.50 -34.34
C TYR A 386 -28.15 5.64 -33.12
N ILE A 387 -29.47 5.64 -33.30
CA ILE A 387 -30.45 5.78 -32.23
C ILE A 387 -31.29 4.51 -32.17
N VAL A 388 -31.48 3.99 -30.96
CA VAL A 388 -32.33 2.83 -30.66
C VAL A 388 -33.42 3.29 -29.69
N PHE A 389 -34.68 3.14 -30.09
CA PHE A 389 -35.84 3.40 -29.25
C PHE A 389 -36.27 2.12 -28.49
N PRO A 390 -36.99 2.26 -27.37
CA PRO A 390 -37.52 1.13 -26.60
C PRO A 390 -38.26 0.06 -27.40
N ASP A 391 -39.06 0.47 -28.38
CA ASP A 391 -39.90 -0.46 -29.15
C ASP A 391 -39.22 -0.93 -30.46
N ASP A 392 -37.93 -0.66 -30.66
CA ASP A 392 -37.23 -1.11 -31.87
C ASP A 392 -36.98 -2.63 -31.90
N TYR A 393 -36.87 -3.28 -30.73
CA TYR A 393 -36.58 -4.71 -30.61
C TYR A 393 -37.21 -5.34 -29.35
N ASP A 394 -37.97 -6.43 -29.51
CA ASP A 394 -38.65 -7.13 -28.41
C ASP A 394 -37.71 -7.64 -27.30
N PHE A 395 -36.45 -7.97 -27.67
CA PHE A 395 -35.46 -8.46 -26.71
C PHE A 395 -34.82 -7.35 -25.86
N LEU A 396 -34.99 -6.07 -26.23
CA LEU A 396 -34.44 -4.94 -25.49
C LEU A 396 -35.45 -4.40 -24.49
N LYS A 397 -35.16 -4.58 -23.19
CA LYS A 397 -35.97 -4.03 -22.10
C LYS A 397 -35.46 -2.66 -21.65
N ILE A 398 -35.36 -1.70 -22.58
CA ILE A 398 -34.93 -0.32 -22.29
C ILE A 398 -36.14 0.60 -22.13
N THR A 399 -36.03 1.64 -21.31
CA THR A 399 -37.14 2.58 -21.02
C THR A 399 -36.99 3.95 -21.68
N LYS A 400 -35.84 4.20 -22.30
CA LYS A 400 -35.51 5.46 -22.98
C LYS A 400 -34.66 5.17 -24.23
N PRO A 401 -34.47 6.15 -25.13
CA PRO A 401 -33.59 5.99 -26.28
C PRO A 401 -32.12 5.87 -25.88
N TYR A 402 -31.38 5.03 -26.61
CA TYR A 402 -29.94 4.80 -26.45
C TYR A 402 -29.21 5.00 -27.78
N SER A 403 -27.89 5.18 -27.70
CA SER A 403 -27.03 5.22 -28.89
C SER A 403 -26.64 3.81 -29.31
N ARG A 404 -26.79 3.47 -30.60
CA ARG A 404 -26.19 2.29 -31.21
C ARG A 404 -24.71 2.56 -31.49
N LYS A 405 -23.82 1.63 -31.12
CA LYS A 405 -22.39 1.66 -31.45
C LYS A 405 -22.00 0.36 -32.13
N PHE A 406 -21.47 0.43 -33.34
CA PHE A 406 -21.06 -0.75 -34.10
C PHE A 406 -19.69 -1.25 -33.64
N LYS A 407 -19.51 -2.57 -33.64
CA LYS A 407 -18.28 -3.25 -33.20
C LYS A 407 -17.04 -2.76 -33.97
N TYR A 408 -17.14 -2.61 -35.29
CA TYR A 408 -16.03 -2.14 -36.13
C TYR A 408 -15.58 -0.70 -35.79
N GLU A 409 -16.50 0.19 -35.35
CA GLU A 409 -16.16 1.56 -34.94
C GLU A 409 -15.45 1.57 -33.57
N ASP A 410 -15.90 0.70 -32.68
CA ASP A 410 -15.32 0.47 -31.37
C ASP A 410 -13.89 -0.09 -31.48
N GLU A 411 -13.64 -1.00 -32.43
CA GLU A 411 -12.33 -1.59 -32.72
C GLU A 411 -11.38 -0.60 -33.41
N ALA A 412 -11.87 0.19 -34.37
CA ALA A 412 -11.07 1.17 -35.10
C ALA A 412 -10.63 2.37 -34.24
N ASN A 413 -11.41 2.76 -33.24
CA ASN A 413 -11.11 3.94 -32.42
C ASN A 413 -9.96 3.75 -31.42
N GLY A 414 -9.48 2.51 -31.19
CA GLY A 414 -8.39 2.19 -30.25
C GLY A 414 -8.65 2.54 -28.77
N LYS A 415 -9.67 3.36 -28.49
CA LYS A 415 -10.17 3.65 -27.15
C LYS A 415 -10.96 2.44 -26.68
N LEU A 416 -10.32 1.62 -25.84
CA LEU A 416 -11.05 0.95 -24.76
C LEU A 416 -11.76 2.05 -23.97
N SER A 417 -12.99 2.36 -24.39
CA SER A 417 -13.83 3.37 -23.78
C SER A 417 -13.83 3.16 -22.28
N SER A 418 -13.77 4.26 -21.54
CA SER A 418 -13.85 4.47 -20.09
C SER A 418 -14.99 3.77 -19.32
N ILE A 419 -15.62 2.74 -19.90
CA ILE A 419 -16.59 1.81 -19.29
C ILE A 419 -15.86 0.70 -18.49
N ILE A 420 -14.59 0.93 -18.11
CA ILE A 420 -13.81 0.01 -17.26
C ILE A 420 -14.18 0.20 -15.77
N SER A 421 -14.78 1.33 -15.37
CA SER A 421 -14.90 1.67 -13.96
C SER A 421 -16.18 1.18 -13.26
N ASP A 422 -17.27 0.82 -13.93
CA ASP A 422 -18.51 0.51 -13.20
C ASP A 422 -18.81 -0.99 -13.17
N CYS A 423 -19.03 -1.67 -14.29
CA CYS A 423 -19.43 -3.08 -14.26
C CYS A 423 -18.31 -4.03 -13.76
N GLN A 424 -17.06 -3.80 -14.15
CA GLN A 424 -15.93 -4.63 -13.72
C GLN A 424 -15.51 -4.34 -12.29
N ILE A 425 -15.60 -3.08 -11.84
CA ILE A 425 -15.42 -2.75 -10.41
C ILE A 425 -16.58 -3.32 -9.61
N GLN A 426 -17.82 -3.25 -10.10
CA GLN A 426 -18.96 -3.90 -9.46
C GLN A 426 -18.77 -5.41 -9.37
N GLN A 427 -18.29 -6.07 -10.41
CA GLN A 427 -18.02 -7.51 -10.38
C GLN A 427 -16.85 -7.84 -9.43
N PHE A 428 -15.76 -7.09 -9.50
CA PHE A 428 -14.60 -7.25 -8.62
C PHE A 428 -14.99 -7.03 -7.14
N LEU A 429 -15.70 -5.94 -6.84
CA LEU A 429 -16.24 -5.66 -5.50
C LEU A 429 -17.26 -6.73 -5.09
N LYS A 430 -18.12 -7.19 -5.99
CA LYS A 430 -19.04 -8.29 -5.70
C LYS A 430 -18.25 -9.54 -5.29
N SER A 431 -17.18 -9.88 -5.99
CA SER A 431 -16.34 -11.01 -5.61
C SER A 431 -15.67 -10.79 -4.25
N LEU A 432 -15.14 -9.59 -3.96
CA LEU A 432 -14.60 -9.25 -2.63
C LEU A 432 -15.66 -9.34 -1.51
N LEU A 433 -16.93 -9.06 -1.81
CA LEU A 433 -18.01 -9.03 -0.84
C LEU A 433 -18.73 -10.38 -0.66
N TYR A 434 -18.69 -11.26 -1.65
CA TYR A 434 -19.50 -12.49 -1.65
C TYR A 434 -18.70 -13.77 -1.91
N ASP A 435 -17.67 -13.71 -2.75
CA ASP A 435 -16.97 -14.89 -3.27
C ASP A 435 -15.55 -15.05 -2.67
N CYS A 436 -15.22 -14.24 -1.67
CA CYS A 436 -13.89 -14.18 -1.05
C CYS A 436 -13.96 -14.18 0.49
N LYS A 437 -14.90 -14.89 1.11
CA LYS A 437 -15.06 -14.94 2.59
C LYS A 437 -14.07 -15.92 3.23
N ASN A 438 -13.85 -15.81 4.55
CA ASN A 438 -12.93 -16.69 5.28
C ASN A 438 -13.34 -18.17 5.23
N GLU A 439 -14.64 -18.45 5.28
CA GLU A 439 -15.19 -19.79 5.17
C GLU A 439 -14.70 -20.50 3.90
N ILE A 440 -14.57 -19.78 2.77
CA ILE A 440 -14.13 -20.35 1.50
C ILE A 440 -12.67 -20.80 1.60
N GLY A 441 -11.76 -19.95 2.10
CA GLY A 441 -10.35 -20.30 2.24
C GLY A 441 -10.11 -21.44 3.23
N ASN A 442 -10.87 -21.47 4.32
CA ASN A 442 -10.81 -22.57 5.29
C ASN A 442 -11.34 -23.90 4.70
N ASN A 443 -12.38 -23.86 3.87
CA ASN A 443 -12.84 -25.06 3.18
C ASN A 443 -11.84 -25.55 2.15
N GLU A 444 -11.22 -24.64 1.38
CA GLU A 444 -10.19 -24.98 0.39
C GLU A 444 -8.99 -25.70 1.03
N ILE A 445 -8.51 -25.23 2.18
CA ILE A 445 -7.38 -25.88 2.85
C ILE A 445 -7.78 -27.22 3.50
N ASN A 446 -8.99 -27.31 4.05
CA ASN A 446 -9.53 -28.56 4.59
C ASN A 446 -9.73 -29.63 3.50
N ASP A 447 -10.13 -29.22 2.29
CA ASP A 447 -10.29 -30.14 1.16
C ASP A 447 -8.94 -30.69 0.66
N LEU A 448 -7.85 -29.94 0.86
CA LEU A 448 -6.49 -30.36 0.49
C LEU A 448 -5.84 -31.28 1.52
N PHE A 449 -5.92 -30.93 2.81
CA PHE A 449 -5.13 -31.60 3.86
C PHE A 449 -5.96 -32.29 4.96
N GLY A 450 -7.28 -32.09 5.00
CA GLY A 450 -8.13 -32.52 6.11
C GLY A 450 -8.27 -31.45 7.20
N ARG A 451 -9.09 -31.72 8.24
CA ARG A 451 -9.30 -30.77 9.37
C ARG A 451 -8.08 -30.75 10.30
N ASP A 452 -7.80 -29.57 10.86
CA ASP A 452 -6.87 -29.27 11.98
C ASP A 452 -5.41 -28.91 11.64
N GLU A 453 -5.05 -28.64 10.37
CA GLU A 453 -3.65 -28.27 10.03
C GLU A 453 -3.36 -26.76 9.92
N PHE A 454 -4.37 -25.88 9.80
CA PHE A 454 -4.16 -24.43 9.68
C PHE A 454 -5.34 -23.59 10.15
N ASP A 455 -5.07 -22.52 10.91
CA ASP A 455 -6.12 -21.70 11.53
C ASP A 455 -6.86 -20.80 10.53
N TYR A 456 -6.17 -20.14 9.59
CA TYR A 456 -6.81 -19.16 8.68
C TYR A 456 -6.11 -18.99 7.33
N ALA A 457 -6.56 -19.70 6.29
CA ALA A 457 -6.09 -19.48 4.92
C ALA A 457 -6.92 -18.41 4.20
N LYS A 458 -6.29 -17.61 3.32
CA LYS A 458 -7.00 -16.71 2.42
C LYS A 458 -7.59 -17.51 1.26
N PRO A 459 -8.77 -17.14 0.74
CA PRO A 459 -9.39 -17.86 -0.37
C PRO A 459 -8.63 -17.62 -1.69
N GLU A 460 -8.43 -18.67 -2.49
CA GLU A 460 -7.71 -18.58 -3.76
C GLU A 460 -8.36 -17.59 -4.74
N ASN A 461 -9.69 -17.53 -4.74
CA ASN A 461 -10.43 -16.62 -5.60
C ASN A 461 -10.10 -15.14 -5.35
N LEU A 462 -9.76 -14.76 -4.11
CA LEU A 462 -9.30 -13.40 -3.79
C LEU A 462 -8.01 -13.06 -4.54
N ILE A 463 -7.04 -13.97 -4.50
CA ILE A 463 -5.76 -13.76 -5.17
C ILE A 463 -5.96 -13.77 -6.68
N LYS A 464 -6.78 -14.69 -7.20
CA LYS A 464 -7.07 -14.83 -8.63
C LYS A 464 -7.59 -13.51 -9.21
N ILE A 465 -8.62 -12.91 -8.61
CA ILE A 465 -9.21 -11.68 -9.13
C ILE A 465 -8.24 -10.49 -9.06
N ILE A 466 -7.34 -10.45 -8.07
CA ILE A 466 -6.29 -9.43 -7.96
C ILE A 466 -5.26 -9.64 -9.08
N MET A 467 -4.76 -10.87 -9.25
CA MET A 467 -3.77 -11.20 -10.27
C MET A 467 -4.30 -10.92 -11.68
N GLU A 468 -5.50 -11.38 -12.02
CA GLU A 468 -6.14 -11.12 -13.32
C GLU A 468 -6.34 -9.63 -13.58
N ALA A 469 -6.40 -8.79 -12.54
CA ALA A 469 -6.56 -7.35 -12.68
C ALA A 469 -5.27 -6.61 -13.03
N VAL A 470 -4.11 -7.13 -12.62
CA VAL A 470 -2.84 -6.37 -12.61
C VAL A 470 -1.66 -7.12 -13.22
N THR A 471 -1.80 -8.40 -13.57
CA THR A 471 -0.73 -9.23 -14.14
C THR A 471 -1.18 -10.00 -15.38
N ASN A 472 -0.21 -10.31 -16.24
CA ASN A 472 -0.33 -11.24 -17.35
C ASN A 472 0.45 -12.54 -17.07
N GLU A 473 0.31 -13.52 -17.95
CA GLU A 473 1.14 -14.74 -17.91
C GLU A 473 2.64 -14.38 -17.99
N GLY A 474 3.47 -15.08 -17.23
CA GLY A 474 4.91 -14.83 -17.15
C GLY A 474 5.34 -13.64 -16.27
N ASP A 475 4.42 -12.77 -15.85
CA ASP A 475 4.72 -11.70 -14.89
C ASP A 475 5.14 -12.29 -13.54
N LEU A 476 6.04 -11.59 -12.83
CA LEU A 476 6.55 -11.99 -11.53
C LEU A 476 5.64 -11.49 -10.40
N VAL A 477 5.17 -12.43 -9.57
CA VAL A 477 4.42 -12.17 -8.34
C VAL A 477 5.26 -12.49 -7.11
N MET A 478 5.11 -11.73 -6.05
CA MET A 478 5.82 -11.97 -4.79
C MET A 478 4.88 -11.94 -3.60
N ASP A 479 5.12 -12.86 -2.67
CA ASP A 479 4.48 -12.88 -1.36
C ASP A 479 5.52 -13.22 -0.28
N PHE A 480 5.93 -12.20 0.49
CA PHE A 480 6.92 -12.37 1.56
C PHE A 480 6.28 -12.56 2.95
N PHE A 481 4.98 -12.86 2.99
CA PHE A 481 4.23 -13.39 4.12
C PHE A 481 3.40 -14.58 3.62
N SER A 482 4.09 -15.57 3.02
CA SER A 482 3.45 -16.62 2.23
C SER A 482 2.48 -17.48 3.04
N GLY A 483 2.70 -17.69 4.34
CA GLY A 483 1.81 -18.44 5.21
C GLY A 483 1.51 -19.83 4.63
N SER A 484 0.23 -20.10 4.30
CA SER A 484 -0.20 -21.37 3.68
C SER A 484 0.03 -21.48 2.16
N GLY A 485 0.75 -20.53 1.55
CA GLY A 485 1.12 -20.58 0.14
C GLY A 485 -0.01 -20.27 -0.84
N THR A 486 -1.08 -19.60 -0.41
CA THR A 486 -2.24 -19.29 -1.27
C THR A 486 -1.83 -18.46 -2.49
N THR A 487 -0.99 -17.44 -2.30
CA THR A 487 -0.58 -16.55 -3.39
C THR A 487 0.26 -17.28 -4.44
N VAL A 488 1.25 -18.05 -4.00
CA VAL A 488 2.13 -18.81 -4.90
C VAL A 488 1.38 -19.93 -5.62
N ALA A 489 0.43 -20.59 -4.97
CA ALA A 489 -0.43 -21.60 -5.59
C ALA A 489 -1.27 -21.02 -6.74
N VAL A 490 -1.90 -19.85 -6.53
CA VAL A 490 -2.69 -19.18 -7.57
C VAL A 490 -1.80 -18.63 -8.69
N ALA A 491 -0.63 -18.09 -8.35
CA ALA A 491 0.34 -17.65 -9.35
C ALA A 491 0.75 -18.79 -10.27
N HIS A 492 1.07 -19.95 -9.70
CA HIS A 492 1.44 -21.17 -10.42
C HIS A 492 0.33 -21.61 -11.39
N LYS A 493 -0.89 -21.75 -10.87
CA LYS A 493 -2.10 -22.14 -11.61
C LYS A 493 -2.41 -21.22 -12.80
N LEU A 494 -2.09 -19.93 -12.66
CA LEU A 494 -2.29 -18.92 -13.69
C LEU A 494 -1.06 -18.74 -14.61
N GLY A 495 0.02 -19.52 -14.46
CA GLY A 495 1.22 -19.39 -15.31
C GLY A 495 2.01 -18.10 -15.05
N ARG A 496 1.98 -17.56 -13.83
CA ARG A 496 2.82 -16.44 -13.40
C ARG A 496 4.10 -17.00 -12.77
N LYS A 497 5.19 -16.24 -12.86
CA LYS A 497 6.38 -16.53 -12.07
C LYS A 497 6.15 -16.09 -10.64
N TYR A 498 6.70 -16.79 -9.65
CA TYR A 498 6.50 -16.41 -8.25
C TYR A 498 7.71 -16.56 -7.35
N ILE A 499 7.74 -15.72 -6.32
CA ILE A 499 8.66 -15.81 -5.18
C ILE A 499 7.82 -15.77 -3.89
N GLY A 500 7.81 -16.87 -3.15
CA GLY A 500 7.25 -16.95 -1.81
C GLY A 500 8.35 -16.89 -0.76
N CYS A 501 8.11 -16.23 0.37
CA CYS A 501 8.99 -16.29 1.54
C CYS A 501 8.19 -16.49 2.82
N GLU A 502 8.66 -17.43 3.65
CA GLU A 502 8.11 -17.74 4.97
C GLU A 502 9.24 -18.16 5.92
N GLN A 503 9.15 -17.82 7.19
CA GLN A 503 10.14 -18.17 8.21
C GLN A 503 9.68 -19.26 9.18
N ILE A 504 8.36 -19.46 9.32
CA ILE A 504 7.79 -20.41 10.27
C ILE A 504 7.80 -21.82 9.67
N ASP A 505 8.41 -22.78 10.38
CA ASP A 505 8.62 -24.16 9.92
C ASP A 505 7.33 -24.85 9.45
N HIS A 506 6.27 -24.80 10.25
CA HIS A 506 4.98 -25.41 9.89
C HIS A 506 4.35 -24.76 8.65
N GLN A 507 4.47 -23.44 8.50
CA GLN A 507 3.86 -22.70 7.39
C GLN A 507 4.60 -22.95 6.07
N ILE A 508 5.93 -23.03 6.11
CA ILE A 508 6.72 -23.36 4.91
C ILE A 508 6.47 -24.81 4.46
N GLU A 509 6.34 -25.76 5.39
CA GLU A 509 5.96 -27.14 5.09
C GLU A 509 4.58 -27.22 4.41
N LEU A 510 3.59 -26.51 4.95
CA LEU A 510 2.26 -26.39 4.33
C LEU A 510 2.32 -25.77 2.92
N THR A 511 3.13 -24.73 2.73
CA THR A 511 3.33 -24.11 1.42
C THR A 511 3.91 -25.09 0.41
N VAL A 512 4.94 -25.85 0.78
CA VAL A 512 5.57 -26.87 -0.08
C VAL A 512 4.59 -27.99 -0.40
N ASN A 513 3.88 -28.52 0.60
CA ASN A 513 2.88 -29.57 0.41
C ASN A 513 1.75 -29.10 -0.52
N ARG A 514 1.27 -27.86 -0.34
CA ARG A 514 0.24 -27.28 -1.21
C ARG A 514 0.71 -27.19 -2.65
N LEU A 515 1.93 -26.72 -2.87
CA LEU A 515 2.47 -26.60 -4.23
C LEU A 515 2.69 -27.96 -4.89
N ASN A 516 3.06 -29.00 -4.13
CA ASN A 516 3.13 -30.36 -4.65
C ASN A 516 1.75 -30.85 -5.14
N GLU A 517 0.68 -30.63 -4.38
CA GLU A 517 -0.69 -30.94 -4.81
C GLU A 517 -1.09 -30.15 -6.06
N VAL A 518 -0.70 -28.87 -6.15
CA VAL A 518 -0.91 -28.03 -7.34
C VAL A 518 -0.18 -28.60 -8.56
N ILE A 519 1.09 -29.00 -8.43
CA ILE A 519 1.85 -29.63 -9.51
C ILE A 519 1.22 -30.96 -9.94
N CYS A 520 0.69 -31.74 -8.99
CA CYS A 520 -0.03 -32.98 -9.25
C CYS A 520 -1.40 -32.79 -9.91
N GLY A 521 -1.92 -31.56 -9.96
CA GLY A 521 -3.17 -31.21 -10.65
C GLY A 521 -4.41 -31.36 -9.78
N GLU A 522 -4.30 -31.05 -8.49
CA GLU A 522 -5.44 -30.96 -7.57
C GLU A 522 -6.60 -30.11 -8.12
N GLN A 523 -7.82 -30.38 -7.64
CA GLN A 523 -9.07 -29.82 -8.19
C GLN A 523 -9.89 -29.02 -7.16
N GLY A 524 -9.26 -28.54 -6.09
CA GLY A 524 -9.76 -27.60 -5.10
C GLY A 524 -9.60 -26.13 -5.54
N GLY A 525 -10.12 -25.21 -4.71
CA GLY A 525 -10.04 -23.77 -4.94
C GLY A 525 -10.42 -23.33 -6.35
N VAL A 526 -9.54 -22.57 -7.02
CA VAL A 526 -9.80 -22.05 -8.37
C VAL A 526 -9.49 -23.05 -9.49
N SER A 527 -8.88 -24.19 -9.21
CA SER A 527 -8.35 -25.13 -10.21
C SER A 527 -9.39 -25.59 -11.22
N LYS A 528 -10.59 -25.99 -10.75
CA LYS A 528 -11.72 -26.36 -11.63
C LYS A 528 -12.17 -25.22 -12.52
N SER A 529 -12.21 -24.00 -11.99
CA SER A 529 -12.74 -22.83 -12.71
C SER A 529 -11.84 -22.39 -13.87
N ILE A 530 -10.55 -22.66 -13.78
CA ILE A 530 -9.55 -22.33 -14.80
C ILE A 530 -9.12 -23.55 -15.63
N GLY A 531 -9.66 -24.75 -15.34
CA GLY A 531 -9.32 -25.99 -16.04
C GLY A 531 -7.90 -26.51 -15.76
N TRP A 532 -7.34 -26.24 -14.58
CA TRP A 532 -5.99 -26.64 -14.20
C TRP A 532 -5.80 -28.17 -14.24
N GLN A 533 -4.68 -28.64 -14.81
CA GLN A 533 -4.36 -30.07 -15.00
C GLN A 533 -3.03 -30.49 -14.33
N GLY A 534 -2.40 -29.60 -13.57
CA GLY A 534 -1.06 -29.83 -13.01
C GLY A 534 0.09 -29.53 -13.97
N GLY A 535 1.32 -29.72 -13.49
CA GLY A 535 2.57 -29.41 -14.18
C GLY A 535 3.39 -28.33 -13.47
N GLY A 536 4.47 -27.89 -14.11
CA GLY A 536 5.37 -26.88 -13.57
C GLY A 536 6.35 -27.41 -12.52
N SER A 537 7.14 -26.49 -11.96
CA SER A 537 8.11 -26.78 -10.90
C SER A 537 8.40 -25.54 -10.06
N PHE A 538 8.98 -25.73 -8.88
CA PHE A 538 9.59 -24.65 -8.09
C PHE A 538 10.90 -25.12 -7.45
N VAL A 539 11.73 -24.15 -7.09
CA VAL A 539 12.94 -24.35 -6.30
C VAL A 539 12.70 -23.84 -4.90
N TYR A 540 12.90 -24.71 -3.93
CA TYR A 540 13.00 -24.39 -2.52
C TYR A 540 14.45 -24.08 -2.17
N CYS A 541 14.66 -23.07 -1.33
CA CYS A 541 15.94 -22.82 -0.68
C CYS A 541 15.76 -22.11 0.65
N GLU A 542 16.81 -22.06 1.46
CA GLU A 542 16.80 -21.43 2.77
C GLU A 542 17.87 -20.35 2.85
N LEU A 543 17.65 -19.29 3.64
CA LEU A 543 18.75 -18.44 4.06
C LEU A 543 19.70 -19.26 4.93
N SER A 544 20.97 -19.32 4.54
CA SER A 544 21.96 -20.15 5.23
C SER A 544 22.19 -19.66 6.65
N LYS A 545 21.91 -20.52 7.63
CA LYS A 545 22.06 -20.20 9.06
C LYS A 545 23.53 -20.23 9.46
N ALA A 546 23.98 -19.15 10.09
CA ALA A 546 25.23 -19.07 10.84
C ALA A 546 24.92 -19.36 12.32
N ASN A 547 24.86 -18.33 13.18
CA ASN A 547 24.51 -18.45 14.60
C ASN A 547 23.11 -19.00 14.83
N GLY A 548 22.23 -18.90 13.83
CA GLY A 548 20.88 -19.47 13.89
C GLY A 548 20.88 -20.96 14.25
N LYS A 549 21.93 -21.72 13.89
CA LYS A 549 22.07 -23.13 14.28
C LYS A 549 22.16 -23.28 15.81
N PHE A 550 22.97 -22.45 16.46
CA PHE A 550 23.07 -22.44 17.92
C PHE A 550 21.75 -21.99 18.57
N ALA A 551 21.05 -21.01 17.99
CA ALA A 551 19.74 -20.60 18.49
C ALA A 551 18.73 -21.76 18.46
N ASP A 552 18.67 -22.51 17.35
CA ASP A 552 17.79 -23.68 17.24
C ASP A 552 18.18 -24.79 18.23
N GLU A 553 19.47 -25.07 18.38
CA GLU A 553 19.98 -26.05 19.35
C GLU A 553 19.65 -25.66 20.79
N ILE A 554 19.79 -24.38 21.15
CA ILE A 554 19.43 -23.86 22.47
C ILE A 554 17.93 -24.02 22.71
N GLU A 555 17.08 -23.64 21.74
CA GLU A 555 15.63 -23.77 21.88
C GLU A 555 15.18 -25.22 22.05
N ASN A 556 15.80 -26.15 21.33
CA ASN A 556 15.46 -27.58 21.36
C ASN A 556 16.13 -28.35 22.51
N ALA A 557 17.05 -27.74 23.26
CA ALA A 557 17.67 -28.38 24.41
C ALA A 557 16.64 -28.67 25.52
N GLU A 558 16.70 -29.85 26.12
CA GLU A 558 15.78 -30.27 27.18
C GLU A 558 16.43 -30.23 28.57
N THR A 559 17.75 -30.04 28.63
CA THR A 559 18.53 -30.11 29.86
C THR A 559 19.60 -29.01 29.94
N THR A 560 19.94 -28.60 31.16
CA THR A 560 21.04 -27.65 31.41
C THR A 560 22.38 -28.19 30.91
N GLY A 561 22.62 -29.51 30.98
CA GLY A 561 23.85 -30.13 30.46
C GLY A 561 24.02 -29.90 28.95
N GLN A 562 22.96 -30.09 28.16
CA GLN A 562 22.98 -29.79 26.72
C GLN A 562 23.27 -28.31 26.45
N LEU A 563 22.69 -27.41 27.25
CA LEU A 563 22.94 -25.96 27.14
C LEU A 563 24.40 -25.60 27.43
N MET A 564 25.03 -26.25 28.41
CA MET A 564 26.45 -26.06 28.71
C MET A 564 27.37 -26.58 27.60
N ASP A 565 27.02 -27.71 26.98
CA ASP A 565 27.75 -28.22 25.82
C ASP A 565 27.64 -27.27 24.62
N ILE A 566 26.46 -26.67 24.41
CA ILE A 566 26.25 -25.62 23.42
C ILE A 566 27.10 -24.39 23.74
N TRP A 567 27.08 -23.89 24.98
CA TRP A 567 27.88 -22.76 25.42
C TRP A 567 29.38 -22.97 25.18
N ASN A 568 29.90 -24.16 25.49
CA ASN A 568 31.31 -24.48 25.25
C ASN A 568 31.68 -24.44 23.76
N ARG A 569 30.78 -24.87 22.87
CA ARG A 569 30.99 -24.73 21.41
C ARG A 569 30.90 -23.28 20.95
N MET A 570 29.95 -22.50 21.49
CA MET A 570 29.83 -21.07 21.17
C MET A 570 31.10 -20.29 21.53
N LYS A 571 31.74 -20.60 22.66
CA LYS A 571 33.01 -19.97 23.07
C LYS A 571 34.18 -20.21 22.11
N ALA A 572 34.12 -21.28 21.31
CA ALA A 572 35.17 -21.62 20.36
C ALA A 572 34.98 -20.93 18.99
N THR A 573 33.97 -20.07 18.86
CA THR A 573 33.59 -19.37 17.62
C THR A 573 33.60 -17.86 17.83
N ASP A 574 33.64 -17.08 16.74
CA ASP A 574 33.54 -15.60 16.80
C ASP A 574 32.08 -15.10 16.85
N TYR A 575 31.17 -15.98 17.27
CA TYR A 575 29.71 -15.81 17.19
C TYR A 575 29.07 -15.16 18.41
N LEU A 576 29.87 -14.82 19.42
CA LEU A 576 29.39 -14.17 20.62
C LEU A 576 29.29 -12.65 20.42
N ASN A 577 28.24 -12.06 20.98
CA ASN A 577 28.08 -10.61 20.99
C ASN A 577 29.29 -9.97 21.68
N TYR A 578 29.87 -8.93 21.07
CA TYR A 578 31.06 -8.24 21.59
C TYR A 578 30.90 -7.69 23.02
N LYS A 579 29.65 -7.55 23.50
CA LYS A 579 29.31 -7.13 24.87
C LYS A 579 29.40 -8.25 25.90
N VAL A 580 29.54 -9.51 25.47
CA VAL A 580 29.58 -10.67 26.36
C VAL A 580 31.02 -10.89 26.83
N ASP A 581 31.25 -10.72 28.12
CA ASP A 581 32.51 -11.14 28.74
C ASP A 581 32.43 -12.62 29.11
N ILE A 582 33.04 -13.46 28.26
CA ILE A 582 33.11 -14.91 28.45
C ILE A 582 33.66 -15.27 29.83
N LYS A 583 34.63 -14.51 30.36
CA LYS A 583 35.25 -14.81 31.66
C LYS A 583 34.30 -14.52 32.81
N GLU A 584 33.48 -13.48 32.69
CA GLU A 584 32.47 -13.15 33.69
C GLU A 584 31.34 -14.19 33.71
N VAL A 585 30.91 -14.67 32.53
CA VAL A 585 29.92 -15.74 32.43
C VAL A 585 30.46 -17.06 33.00
N ASP A 586 31.69 -17.45 32.63
CA ASP A 586 32.32 -18.68 33.12
C ASP A 586 32.63 -18.62 34.62
N ALA A 587 32.86 -17.43 35.19
CA ALA A 587 33.07 -17.26 36.64
C ALA A 587 31.78 -17.43 37.46
N ASN A 588 30.61 -17.19 36.84
CA ASN A 588 29.30 -17.24 37.48
C ASN A 588 28.43 -18.40 36.94
N VAL A 589 29.05 -19.50 36.50
CA VAL A 589 28.32 -20.68 35.97
C VAL A 589 27.30 -21.24 36.97
N ALA A 590 27.60 -21.17 38.27
CA ALA A 590 26.66 -21.62 39.31
C ALA A 590 25.36 -20.78 39.33
N ASP A 591 25.45 -19.49 39.03
CA ASP A 591 24.27 -18.61 38.93
C ASP A 591 23.46 -18.93 37.67
N PHE A 592 24.13 -19.24 36.56
CA PHE A 592 23.49 -19.70 35.33
C PHE A 592 22.78 -21.06 35.53
N GLU A 593 23.43 -22.04 36.15
CA GLU A 593 22.83 -23.34 36.47
C GLU A 593 21.64 -23.22 37.44
N GLY A 594 21.63 -22.18 38.28
CA GLY A 594 20.54 -21.86 39.20
C GLY A 594 19.28 -21.26 38.55
N LEU A 595 19.37 -20.79 37.30
CA LEU A 595 18.22 -20.31 36.53
C LEU A 595 17.32 -21.49 36.10
N ASN A 596 16.04 -21.21 35.84
CA ASN A 596 15.19 -22.20 35.17
C ASN A 596 15.63 -22.37 33.69
N LEU A 597 15.25 -23.50 33.09
CA LEU A 597 15.69 -23.85 31.73
C LEU A 597 15.31 -22.78 30.68
N ASP A 598 14.14 -22.16 30.79
CA ASP A 598 13.70 -21.12 29.85
C ASP A 598 14.57 -19.86 29.95
N ASP A 599 14.94 -19.45 31.16
CA ASP A 599 15.83 -18.32 31.41
C ASP A 599 17.28 -18.64 30.99
N GLN A 600 17.73 -19.89 31.16
CA GLN A 600 19.03 -20.35 30.64
C GLN A 600 19.09 -20.26 29.11
N LYS A 601 18.05 -20.77 28.42
CA LYS A 601 17.93 -20.68 26.97
C LYS A 601 17.94 -19.23 26.51
N ARG A 602 17.16 -18.38 27.17
CA ARG A 602 17.07 -16.95 26.87
C ARG A 602 18.42 -16.26 27.02
N PHE A 603 19.15 -16.55 28.10
CA PHE A 603 20.48 -15.99 28.33
C PHE A 603 21.45 -16.35 27.21
N LEU A 604 21.55 -17.64 26.85
CA LEU A 604 22.46 -18.08 25.78
C LEU A 604 22.10 -17.48 24.41
N ILE A 605 20.80 -17.36 24.10
CA ILE A 605 20.33 -16.68 22.88
C ILE A 605 20.71 -15.19 22.90
N GLU A 606 20.73 -14.54 24.07
CA GLU A 606 21.18 -13.15 24.21
C GLU A 606 22.71 -13.00 24.08
N CYS A 607 23.47 -14.06 24.39
CA CYS A 607 24.91 -14.07 24.19
C CYS A 607 25.34 -14.18 22.72
N LEU A 608 24.49 -14.72 21.84
CA LEU A 608 24.77 -14.79 20.41
C LEU A 608 24.79 -13.38 19.78
N ASP A 609 25.75 -13.14 18.89
CA ASP A 609 25.64 -12.02 17.96
C ASP A 609 24.49 -12.29 17.00
N LYS A 610 23.40 -11.53 17.18
CA LYS A 610 22.17 -11.70 16.42
C LYS A 610 22.31 -11.15 14.99
N ASN A 611 23.32 -10.32 14.71
CA ASN A 611 23.64 -9.89 13.34
C ASN A 611 24.36 -10.96 12.54
N LEU A 612 24.70 -12.09 13.17
CA LEU A 612 25.30 -13.28 12.59
C LEU A 612 24.34 -14.47 12.52
N LEU A 613 23.02 -14.26 12.59
CA LEU A 613 22.08 -15.39 12.45
C LEU A 613 22.16 -16.08 11.08
N TYR A 614 22.52 -15.32 10.04
CA TYR A 614 22.61 -15.81 8.66
C TYR A 614 23.94 -15.42 8.04
N VAL A 615 24.45 -16.28 7.14
CA VAL A 615 25.74 -16.10 6.48
C VAL A 615 25.67 -14.95 5.46
N PRO A 616 26.46 -13.88 5.62
CA PRO A 616 26.59 -12.82 4.60
C PRO A 616 27.18 -13.37 3.31
N LEU A 617 26.78 -12.83 2.16
CA LEU A 617 27.30 -13.26 0.87
C LEU A 617 28.81 -13.00 0.74
N SER A 618 29.33 -11.93 1.34
CA SER A 618 30.78 -11.66 1.37
C SER A 618 31.60 -12.76 2.04
N ASP A 619 30.99 -13.50 2.97
CA ASP A 619 31.64 -14.55 3.75
C ASP A 619 31.37 -15.97 3.22
N ILE A 620 30.82 -16.10 2.00
CA ILE A 620 30.45 -17.38 1.38
C ILE A 620 31.61 -18.40 1.30
N ASP A 621 32.86 -17.93 1.21
CA ASP A 621 34.07 -18.77 1.13
C ASP A 621 34.71 -19.06 2.49
N SER A 622 34.18 -18.48 3.58
CA SER A 622 34.68 -18.77 4.92
C SER A 622 34.37 -20.22 5.29
N ASN A 623 35.42 -20.95 5.69
CA ASN A 623 35.29 -22.31 6.19
C ASN A 623 34.53 -22.37 7.53
N GLU A 624 34.37 -21.24 8.22
CA GLU A 624 33.72 -21.13 9.53
C GLU A 624 32.22 -21.46 9.48
N TYR A 625 31.56 -21.10 8.38
CA TYR A 625 30.10 -21.26 8.24
C TYR A 625 29.67 -22.63 7.69
N GLY A 626 30.62 -23.41 7.17
CA GLY A 626 30.37 -24.76 6.67
C GLY A 626 29.40 -24.82 5.48
N VAL A 627 29.38 -23.78 4.62
CA VAL A 627 28.59 -23.77 3.38
C VAL A 627 29.16 -24.81 2.42
N THR A 628 28.29 -25.68 1.87
CA THR A 628 28.72 -26.75 0.94
C THR A 628 29.16 -26.17 -0.40
N ASP A 629 30.05 -26.86 -1.12
CA ASP A 629 30.49 -26.38 -2.45
C ASP A 629 29.34 -26.27 -3.46
N GLU A 630 28.31 -27.11 -3.30
CA GLU A 630 27.06 -27.06 -4.07
C GLU A 630 26.26 -25.78 -3.75
N ASP A 631 26.02 -25.48 -2.48
CA ASP A 631 25.32 -24.26 -2.06
C ASP A 631 26.10 -23.00 -2.46
N LYS A 632 27.45 -23.04 -2.39
CA LYS A 632 28.31 -21.95 -2.87
C LYS A 632 28.12 -21.71 -4.37
N ARG A 633 28.10 -22.78 -5.17
CA ARG A 633 27.88 -22.72 -6.62
C ARG A 633 26.50 -22.15 -6.94
N LEU A 634 25.44 -22.72 -6.36
CA LEU A 634 24.06 -22.32 -6.64
C LEU A 634 23.75 -20.90 -6.12
N THR A 635 24.29 -20.50 -4.98
CA THR A 635 24.18 -19.12 -4.49
C THR A 635 24.85 -18.14 -5.45
N ARG A 636 26.04 -18.47 -5.97
CA ARG A 636 26.70 -17.64 -6.99
C ARG A 636 25.86 -17.58 -8.27
N GLU A 637 25.34 -18.71 -8.74
CA GLU A 637 24.46 -18.77 -9.92
C GLU A 637 23.17 -17.95 -9.71
N PHE A 638 22.63 -17.92 -8.49
CA PHE A 638 21.53 -17.04 -8.14
C PHE A 638 21.90 -15.57 -8.32
N TYR A 639 23.04 -15.11 -7.77
CA TYR A 639 23.41 -13.68 -7.78
C TYR A 639 24.08 -13.18 -9.05
N HIS A 640 24.70 -14.05 -9.82
CA HIS A 640 25.38 -13.72 -11.06
C HIS A 640 24.46 -14.03 -12.24
N LYS A 641 24.03 -12.98 -12.95
CA LYS A 641 23.47 -13.16 -14.29
C LYS A 641 24.56 -13.80 -15.16
N ASN A 642 24.24 -14.90 -15.83
CA ASN A 642 25.00 -15.33 -17.01
C ASN A 642 24.96 -14.23 -18.08
#